data_AF-A0A819TTG8-F1
#
_entry.id   AF-A0A819TTG8-F1
#
_cell.length_a   1.000
_cell.length_b   1.000
_cell.length_c   1.000
_cell.angle_alpha   90.00
_cell.angle_beta   90.00
_cell.angle_gamma   90.00
#
_symmetry.space_group_name_H-M   'P 1'
#
loop_
_entity.id
_entity.type
_entity.pdbx_description
1 polymer ?
#
loop_
_entity_poly.entity_id
_entity_poly.type
_entity_poly.pdbx_seq_one_letter_code
_entity_poly.pdbx_strand_id
1 'polypeptide(L)'
;MLSNFIAIGGQPIDQNADRGSFFERLWARIWAHKPMAAMCCLTIAIGSMVTLIVVGLIPLYLPTKQISSYDNITPATYDLVYGTNTNVDQPLSVADKQALADNMMKALDIQGVTVTYGELLPHSTVTSKRKRQVLRGNNVVCQNDPGTTGNILTMSLSVTYPSHCPADCQKKYNNNIARRLNTTNTKFNFPVTFTGYPPMNLDMSLCGTQRIRQDTITTAQPGTPVAVSSQPAMCSCQGQLPSTLTLNNVQFDPTTAMYQWQSSTAGQNNWINIGTPSKTSSLILNAQNYPTDYRCQILFQNSVSANLISTIITIKNTYCPPIPTNCASGNNINHFILSGEFTSQINDANTNCSSNAYNDETKQTIILYASQTYQGQISTQSTNNMYYAIWIDLNNNYIFEDSEKLAGGKLDGSTLTNFNLIIPSASASVILGTHRMRVTVVPENTPAACGGTGVNGETHDYTVNLVAKWTGTPTQPTAITQQPSTCSCRNQLPFTLSLSNANFDPTNAMYLWQSSPTGTNTWSNLGAPVSSSSYQAAGQDSPSDYQCLILIQNPTPTIITSMIVTISNSYCPTFAMNCNQNNKIDNFILAGDFGSIINDQATGCSTNGYKAPIPTTLMLTVDKNYAAQVSTGGDSTGMFITIWIDLNNNFLFENSEIISSTSLSGVSPGPITVNVPSSMVMINQYGRHRMRVMLTTSNPAISCGQLNGIGETHDYNIQIVMAWTGTPTQPTAITQQSSTCSCRNQIPFILSLTNTNFDLTNAMYLWQSSPTGTNTWSNLGAPTGLSTYEGAGQDSPSDYQCLILIQNPTPMIITSAIVTISNSYCPTFAMTCNQNNKIDNFILPGDFGSIINDQTTGCSTNGYKSPISTTLMLTVDKNYMAQVSTGGDSTGMFITIWIDLNNNFVFDNSEIISSSSLSGVSPGPITVIVPSSMMMINQYGQHRMRIMLTTINPATSCGQLSGIGETQDYNIQIVNAWPGTPAQPTTTTDQSATCSCN
;
A
#
# COMPACT_ATOMS: atom_id res chain seq x y z
N MET A 1 -27.62 46.10 -50.55
CA MET A 1 -26.43 45.32 -50.96
C MET A 1 -25.46 45.31 -49.80
N LEU A 2 -24.94 44.21 -49.26
CA LEU A 2 -25.26 42.76 -49.25
C LEU A 2 -24.42 42.19 -48.07
N SER A 3 -24.65 41.08 -47.37
CA SER A 3 -25.78 40.13 -47.15
C SER A 3 -25.20 38.92 -46.37
N ASN A 4 -25.91 37.98 -45.73
CA ASN A 4 -27.35 37.71 -45.48
C ASN A 4 -27.45 36.86 -44.16
N PHE A 5 -28.45 36.99 -43.27
CA PHE A 5 -29.76 36.28 -43.22
C PHE A 5 -29.61 34.73 -43.11
N ILE A 6 -30.29 33.95 -42.26
CA ILE A 6 -31.46 34.04 -41.33
C ILE A 6 -31.18 33.10 -40.12
N ALA A 7 -31.60 33.21 -38.85
CA ALA A 7 -32.67 33.91 -38.09
C ALA A 7 -33.88 33.01 -37.66
N ILE A 8 -34.62 33.41 -36.59
CA ILE A 8 -35.77 32.72 -35.94
C ILE A 8 -35.41 31.44 -35.14
N GLY A 9 -35.98 31.11 -33.96
CA GLY A 9 -36.81 31.87 -33.00
C GLY A 9 -38.05 31.10 -32.45
N GLY A 10 -38.24 31.02 -31.11
CA GLY A 10 -39.51 30.58 -30.49
C GLY A 10 -39.47 29.99 -29.05
N GLN A 11 -40.18 30.66 -28.12
CA GLN A 11 -40.70 30.23 -26.79
C GLN A 11 -42.16 30.75 -26.73
N PRO A 12 -43.09 30.33 -25.82
CA PRO A 12 -42.87 29.73 -24.50
C PRO A 12 -43.82 28.57 -24.09
N ILE A 13 -43.68 28.10 -22.82
CA ILE A 13 -44.70 27.56 -21.87
C ILE A 13 -45.97 26.89 -22.46
N ASP A 14 -46.14 25.57 -22.30
CA ASP A 14 -46.93 24.96 -21.18
C ASP A 14 -46.83 23.40 -21.19
N GLN A 15 -47.66 22.71 -20.39
CA GLN A 15 -47.63 21.29 -20.02
C GLN A 15 -48.05 20.26 -21.11
N ASN A 16 -47.54 19.03 -20.93
CA ASN A 16 -48.00 17.71 -21.42
C ASN A 16 -47.32 17.05 -22.65
N ALA A 17 -47.09 15.73 -22.48
CA ALA A 17 -46.81 14.67 -23.46
C ALA A 17 -45.61 14.85 -24.43
N ASP A 18 -44.48 14.18 -24.22
CA ASP A 18 -44.19 12.75 -24.50
C ASP A 18 -44.31 12.28 -25.97
N ARG A 19 -43.12 12.15 -26.60
CA ARG A 19 -42.64 11.16 -27.59
C ARG A 19 -41.29 11.71 -28.09
N GLY A 20 -40.15 11.06 -27.95
CA GLY A 20 -39.79 9.66 -28.18
C GLY A 20 -38.51 9.69 -29.04
N SER A 21 -37.66 8.67 -29.15
CA SER A 21 -37.67 7.29 -28.67
C SER A 21 -36.17 6.84 -28.55
N PHE A 22 -35.79 5.81 -27.80
CA PHE A 22 -36.07 4.42 -28.16
C PHE A 22 -36.10 3.47 -26.94
N PHE A 23 -37.32 3.10 -26.53
CA PHE A 23 -37.73 1.91 -25.74
C PHE A 23 -37.13 1.64 -24.33
N GLU A 24 -37.83 0.93 -23.41
CA GLU A 24 -39.25 1.03 -22.98
C GLU A 24 -39.50 0.13 -21.74
N ARG A 25 -40.71 0.25 -21.15
CA ARG A 25 -41.47 -0.78 -20.39
C ARG A 25 -41.00 -1.23 -19.00
N LEU A 26 -41.78 -0.77 -18.02
CA LEU A 26 -42.25 -1.55 -16.86
C LEU A 26 -43.14 -2.75 -17.31
N TRP A 27 -43.46 -3.64 -16.36
CA TRP A 27 -44.26 -4.91 -16.43
C TRP A 27 -43.44 -6.18 -16.66
N ALA A 28 -43.80 -7.36 -16.13
CA ALA A 28 -44.51 -7.76 -14.90
C ALA A 28 -44.46 -9.30 -14.77
N ARG A 29 -44.48 -9.82 -13.53
CA ARG A 29 -44.87 -11.18 -13.07
C ARG A 29 -45.10 -12.32 -14.09
N ILE A 30 -44.51 -13.50 -13.80
CA ILE A 30 -45.12 -14.85 -13.58
C ILE A 30 -43.99 -15.89 -13.70
N TRP A 31 -43.77 -16.90 -12.83
CA TRP A 31 -44.49 -17.40 -11.64
C TRP A 31 -43.53 -18.13 -10.66
N ALA A 32 -44.01 -18.40 -9.43
CA ALA A 32 -43.61 -19.46 -8.47
C ALA A 32 -42.10 -19.66 -8.09
N HIS A 33 -41.71 -19.81 -6.81
CA HIS A 33 -42.43 -19.80 -5.53
C HIS A 33 -41.56 -19.31 -4.34
N LYS A 34 -42.24 -18.90 -3.26
CA LYS A 34 -41.74 -18.60 -1.89
C LYS A 34 -41.56 -19.89 -1.06
N PRO A 35 -41.07 -19.86 0.22
CA PRO A 35 -40.27 -18.87 0.96
C PRO A 35 -38.90 -19.52 1.32
N MET A 36 -38.16 -19.37 2.44
CA MET A 36 -38.14 -18.58 3.71
C MET A 36 -36.64 -18.57 4.15
N ALA A 37 -35.98 -17.51 4.62
CA ALA A 37 -36.18 -16.61 5.78
C ALA A 37 -36.04 -17.32 7.15
N ALA A 38 -35.28 -16.79 8.13
CA ALA A 38 -34.96 -15.37 8.38
C ALA A 38 -33.54 -15.08 8.91
N MET A 39 -33.11 -13.81 8.72
CA MET A 39 -31.98 -13.17 9.42
C MET A 39 -32.45 -12.55 10.76
N CYS A 40 -31.54 -12.32 11.73
CA CYS A 40 -31.12 -10.96 12.12
C CYS A 40 -30.24 -10.88 13.38
N CYS A 41 -29.05 -10.29 13.19
CA CYS A 41 -28.54 -9.11 13.90
C CYS A 41 -28.64 -8.94 15.45
N LEU A 42 -27.45 -9.03 16.09
CA LEU A 42 -26.68 -7.86 16.58
C LEU A 42 -26.78 -7.38 18.07
N THR A 43 -25.59 -7.06 18.63
CA THR A 43 -25.24 -6.04 19.67
C THR A 43 -25.42 -6.26 21.20
N ILE A 44 -24.29 -6.06 21.90
CA ILE A 44 -24.07 -5.34 23.20
C ILE A 44 -24.30 -6.08 24.57
N ALA A 45 -23.20 -6.69 25.04
CA ALA A 45 -22.42 -6.34 26.27
C ALA A 45 -22.98 -6.48 27.72
N ILE A 46 -22.04 -6.29 28.67
CA ILE A 46 -22.14 -6.11 30.14
C ILE A 46 -22.26 -7.39 31.02
N GLY A 47 -21.12 -7.80 31.59
CA GLY A 47 -20.83 -7.57 33.02
C GLY A 47 -21.36 -8.52 34.13
N SER A 48 -20.41 -9.30 34.67
CA SER A 48 -20.17 -9.45 36.13
C SER A 48 -20.97 -10.44 37.01
N MET A 49 -20.24 -10.99 38.00
CA MET A 49 -20.56 -12.09 38.93
C MET A 49 -21.45 -11.72 40.14
N VAL A 50 -21.99 -12.76 40.82
CA VAL A 50 -22.21 -13.01 42.29
C VAL A 50 -23.33 -14.07 42.41
N THR A 51 -23.28 -15.26 43.05
CA THR A 51 -22.54 -15.91 44.16
C THR A 51 -23.23 -15.85 45.54
N LEU A 52 -23.78 -16.98 46.04
CA LEU A 52 -23.86 -17.54 47.43
C LEU A 52 -24.96 -18.67 47.48
N ILE A 53 -24.85 -19.88 48.10
CA ILE A 53 -24.52 -20.37 49.48
C ILE A 53 -25.73 -20.26 50.45
N VAL A 54 -26.31 -21.30 51.10
CA VAL A 54 -26.16 -22.80 51.13
C VAL A 54 -27.59 -23.44 51.22
N VAL A 55 -27.87 -24.77 51.16
CA VAL A 55 -27.90 -25.84 52.22
C VAL A 55 -28.49 -27.12 51.53
N GLY A 56 -28.26 -28.40 51.88
CA GLY A 56 -27.31 -29.05 52.81
C GLY A 56 -27.79 -30.44 53.34
N LEU A 57 -26.84 -31.31 53.71
CA LEU A 57 -26.92 -32.61 54.44
C LEU A 57 -27.01 -33.96 53.68
N ILE A 58 -26.33 -34.93 54.31
CA ILE A 58 -25.89 -36.31 53.94
C ILE A 58 -26.01 -37.09 55.29
N PRO A 59 -26.51 -38.36 55.41
CA PRO A 59 -25.70 -39.55 55.06
C PRO A 59 -26.40 -40.91 54.81
N LEU A 60 -25.64 -41.87 54.24
CA LEU A 60 -25.44 -43.22 54.78
C LEU A 60 -24.21 -43.90 54.11
N TYR A 61 -23.74 -45.04 54.64
CA TYR A 61 -22.29 -45.33 54.68
C TYR A 61 -21.93 -46.83 54.50
N LEU A 62 -21.05 -47.14 53.52
CA LEU A 62 -20.15 -48.32 53.44
C LEU A 62 -20.80 -49.75 53.34
N PRO A 63 -20.09 -50.83 52.86
CA PRO A 63 -18.69 -51.17 53.16
C PRO A 63 -17.74 -51.71 52.06
N THR A 64 -16.48 -51.80 52.50
CA THR A 64 -15.24 -52.46 51.97
C THR A 64 -15.43 -53.83 51.27
N LYS A 65 -14.50 -54.36 50.44
CA LYS A 65 -13.10 -54.71 50.78
C LYS A 65 -12.14 -54.90 49.56
N GLN A 66 -11.05 -55.69 49.71
CA GLN A 66 -9.73 -55.50 49.07
C GLN A 66 -9.21 -56.63 48.14
N ILE A 67 -8.36 -56.23 47.18
CA ILE A 67 -7.12 -56.90 46.66
C ILE A 67 -7.21 -58.06 45.63
N SER A 68 -6.18 -58.07 44.75
CA SER A 68 -5.80 -59.02 43.69
C SER A 68 -6.47 -58.79 42.31
N SER A 69 -5.79 -58.89 41.16
CA SER A 69 -4.35 -59.16 40.88
C SER A 69 -3.88 -58.39 39.61
N TYR A 70 -2.60 -58.53 39.23
CA TYR A 70 -2.05 -58.05 37.96
C TYR A 70 -2.60 -58.90 36.79
N ASP A 71 -2.91 -58.28 35.63
CA ASP A 71 -2.31 -58.67 34.35
C ASP A 71 -2.74 -57.79 33.15
N ASN A 72 -1.89 -57.77 32.12
CA ASN A 72 -2.14 -57.42 30.71
C ASN A 72 -2.83 -56.08 30.35
N ILE A 73 -2.00 -55.08 30.01
CA ILE A 73 -2.32 -54.06 28.99
C ILE A 73 -1.20 -54.08 27.94
N THR A 74 -1.56 -54.15 26.65
CA THR A 74 -0.62 -54.17 25.52
C THR A 74 0.02 -52.79 25.25
N PRO A 75 1.30 -52.71 24.86
CA PRO A 75 1.90 -51.44 24.44
C PRO A 75 1.23 -50.88 23.17
N ALA A 76 0.85 -49.60 23.18
CA ALA A 76 0.43 -48.90 21.99
C ALA A 76 1.66 -48.29 21.27
N THR A 77 1.94 -48.76 20.06
CA THR A 77 3.01 -48.19 19.21
C THR A 77 2.53 -46.88 18.59
N TYR A 78 3.20 -45.77 18.90
CA TYR A 78 2.97 -44.46 18.27
C TYR A 78 4.16 -44.12 17.35
N ASP A 79 4.08 -44.56 16.09
CA ASP A 79 5.09 -44.23 15.08
C ASP A 79 4.90 -42.81 14.53
N LEU A 80 5.73 -41.88 14.99
CA LEU A 80 5.82 -40.52 14.46
C LEU A 80 6.72 -40.48 13.21
N VAL A 81 6.11 -40.71 12.05
CA VAL A 81 6.77 -40.57 10.75
C VAL A 81 6.88 -39.09 10.37
N TYR A 82 8.12 -38.58 10.31
CA TYR A 82 8.45 -37.34 9.59
C TYR A 82 9.41 -37.66 8.44
N GLY A 83 9.17 -37.04 7.29
CA GLY A 83 9.80 -37.41 6.01
C GLY A 83 11.31 -37.16 5.95
N THR A 84 12.01 -37.99 5.17
CA THR A 84 13.44 -37.88 4.91
C THR A 84 13.78 -36.74 3.95
N ASN A 85 13.69 -35.50 4.41
CA ASN A 85 14.27 -34.36 3.71
C ASN A 85 15.75 -34.19 4.10
N THR A 86 16.65 -34.58 3.19
CA THR A 86 18.08 -34.29 3.29
C THR A 86 18.35 -32.83 2.94
N ASN A 87 18.18 -31.94 3.92
CA ASN A 87 18.87 -30.65 3.95
C ASN A 87 19.15 -30.25 5.40
N VAL A 88 20.34 -29.71 5.64
CA VAL A 88 20.78 -29.20 6.94
C VAL A 88 20.43 -27.70 7.04
N ASP A 89 20.36 -27.17 8.25
CA ASP A 89 20.17 -25.73 8.54
C ASP A 89 18.82 -25.11 8.17
N GLN A 90 17.74 -25.67 8.73
CA GLN A 90 16.53 -24.91 9.10
C GLN A 90 16.17 -25.14 10.58
N PRO A 91 15.93 -24.07 11.38
CA PRO A 91 15.53 -24.23 12.78
C PRO A 91 14.03 -24.59 12.88
N LEU A 92 13.71 -25.67 13.60
CA LEU A 92 12.33 -26.08 13.93
C LEU A 92 11.50 -24.89 14.46
N SER A 93 10.23 -24.79 14.08
CA SER A 93 9.36 -23.70 14.56
C SER A 93 9.10 -23.81 16.07
N VAL A 94 8.62 -22.72 16.67
CA VAL A 94 8.23 -22.73 18.10
C VAL A 94 7.08 -23.71 18.34
N ALA A 95 6.16 -23.87 17.39
CA ALA A 95 5.07 -24.83 17.47
C ALA A 95 5.55 -26.28 17.40
N ASP A 96 6.50 -26.61 16.51
CA ASP A 96 7.06 -27.97 16.39
C ASP A 96 7.87 -28.35 17.64
N LYS A 97 8.63 -27.39 18.19
CA LYS A 97 9.36 -27.56 19.45
C LYS A 97 8.40 -27.83 20.62
N GLN A 98 7.29 -27.10 20.69
CA GLN A 98 6.27 -27.31 21.73
C GLN A 98 5.58 -28.67 21.55
N ALA A 99 5.15 -29.02 20.32
CA ALA A 99 4.51 -30.29 20.03
C ALA A 99 5.41 -31.50 20.33
N LEU A 100 6.72 -31.38 20.09
CA LEU A 100 7.71 -32.39 20.47
C LEU A 100 7.79 -32.55 22.00
N ALA A 101 7.87 -31.44 22.74
CA ALA A 101 7.90 -31.46 24.21
C ALA A 101 6.61 -32.03 24.82
N ASP A 102 5.44 -31.63 24.32
CA ASP A 102 4.13 -32.10 24.79
C ASP A 102 3.95 -33.60 24.54
N ASN A 103 4.43 -34.11 23.40
CA ASN A 103 4.40 -35.54 23.10
C ASN A 103 5.43 -36.34 23.93
N MET A 104 6.61 -35.78 24.22
CA MET A 104 7.55 -36.38 25.18
C MET A 104 6.96 -36.47 26.59
N MET A 105 6.20 -35.47 27.04
CA MET A 105 5.54 -35.49 28.35
C MET A 105 4.37 -36.50 28.41
N LYS A 106 3.58 -36.63 27.33
CA LYS A 106 2.55 -37.68 27.21
C LYS A 106 3.13 -39.10 27.34
N ALA A 107 4.34 -39.33 26.87
CA ALA A 107 5.01 -40.63 26.95
C ALA A 107 5.51 -41.02 28.36
N LEU A 108 5.48 -40.10 29.34
CA LEU A 108 6.02 -40.33 30.69
C LEU A 108 4.96 -40.64 31.76
N ASP A 109 3.73 -40.16 31.57
CA ASP A 109 2.52 -40.36 32.41
C ASP A 109 2.78 -40.39 33.94
N ILE A 110 3.11 -39.24 34.53
CA ILE A 110 3.38 -39.11 35.97
C ILE A 110 2.39 -38.11 36.58
N GLN A 111 1.41 -38.60 37.34
CA GLN A 111 0.51 -37.72 38.08
C GLN A 111 1.21 -37.05 39.28
N GLY A 112 0.86 -35.78 39.53
CA GLY A 112 1.26 -35.05 40.73
C GLY A 112 2.53 -34.20 40.64
N VAL A 113 3.06 -33.93 39.43
CA VAL A 113 4.20 -33.01 39.22
C VAL A 113 3.79 -31.84 38.33
N THR A 114 4.00 -30.61 38.80
CA THR A 114 3.88 -29.40 37.98
C THR A 114 5.24 -29.05 37.38
N VAL A 115 5.29 -28.91 36.06
CA VAL A 115 6.48 -28.49 35.30
C VAL A 115 6.28 -27.05 34.82
N THR A 116 7.28 -26.20 35.01
CA THR A 116 7.32 -24.81 34.51
C THR A 116 8.40 -24.66 33.44
N TYR A 117 8.06 -23.98 32.35
CA TYR A 117 8.98 -23.72 31.23
C TYR A 117 9.94 -22.57 31.56
N GLY A 118 11.18 -22.67 31.09
CA GLY A 118 12.19 -21.61 31.14
C GLY A 118 12.64 -21.20 29.74
N GLU A 119 13.27 -20.03 29.62
CA GLU A 119 13.60 -19.42 28.32
C GLU A 119 14.64 -20.19 27.50
N LEU A 120 14.48 -20.17 26.18
CA LEU A 120 15.40 -20.75 25.20
C LEU A 120 16.62 -19.83 24.97
N LEU A 121 17.62 -19.91 25.83
CA LEU A 121 18.89 -19.20 25.65
C LEU A 121 19.69 -19.76 24.45
N PRO A 122 20.11 -18.93 23.48
CA PRO A 122 21.03 -19.34 22.43
C PRO A 122 22.49 -19.34 22.92
N HIS A 123 23.31 -20.23 22.34
CA HIS A 123 24.75 -20.42 22.57
C HIS A 123 25.18 -21.07 23.91
N SER A 124 25.47 -22.37 23.86
CA SER A 124 26.67 -22.92 24.51
C SER A 124 27.18 -24.14 23.72
N THR A 125 28.48 -24.19 23.43
CA THR A 125 29.13 -25.27 22.68
C THR A 125 29.74 -26.30 23.62
N VAL A 126 29.23 -27.54 23.59
CA VAL A 126 29.73 -28.66 24.41
C VAL A 126 30.11 -29.84 23.53
N THR A 127 31.36 -30.30 23.63
CA THR A 127 31.88 -31.40 22.81
C THR A 127 31.46 -32.78 23.35
N SER A 128 30.48 -33.43 22.70
CA SER A 128 30.15 -34.82 23.02
C SER A 128 31.23 -35.78 22.49
N LYS A 129 31.59 -36.81 23.26
CA LYS A 129 32.53 -37.88 22.83
C LYS A 129 31.76 -39.19 22.67
N ARG A 130 31.64 -39.70 21.44
CA ARG A 130 31.15 -41.06 21.19
C ARG A 130 32.30 -42.07 21.33
N LYS A 131 31.98 -43.27 21.81
CA LYS A 131 32.85 -44.44 21.79
C LYS A 131 32.21 -45.53 20.94
N ARG A 132 33.00 -46.17 20.09
CA ARG A 132 32.60 -47.35 19.31
C ARG A 132 33.19 -48.61 19.93
N GLN A 133 32.40 -49.67 19.99
CA GLN A 133 32.90 -51.02 20.26
C GLN A 133 33.42 -51.65 18.96
N VAL A 134 34.61 -52.24 19.02
CA VAL A 134 35.25 -52.97 17.91
C VAL A 134 35.70 -54.33 18.43
N LEU A 135 35.41 -55.39 17.67
CA LEU A 135 35.88 -56.75 17.96
C LEU A 135 37.36 -56.88 17.57
N ARG A 136 38.18 -57.43 18.47
CA ARG A 136 39.54 -57.91 18.18
C ARG A 136 39.69 -59.31 18.75
N GLY A 137 39.45 -60.31 17.89
CA GLY A 137 39.25 -61.69 18.34
C GLY A 137 38.01 -61.80 19.23
N ASN A 138 38.06 -62.68 20.23
CA ASN A 138 36.94 -62.96 21.12
C ASN A 138 36.67 -61.87 22.19
N ASN A 139 37.36 -60.72 22.12
CA ASN A 139 37.17 -59.59 23.03
C ASN A 139 36.68 -58.34 22.29
N VAL A 140 35.77 -57.62 22.94
CA VAL A 140 35.28 -56.30 22.49
C VAL A 140 36.11 -55.22 23.18
N VAL A 141 36.64 -54.28 22.39
CA VAL A 141 37.44 -53.14 22.88
C VAL A 141 36.78 -51.84 22.44
N CYS A 142 36.73 -50.84 23.34
CA CYS A 142 36.14 -49.53 23.07
C CYS A 142 37.22 -48.55 22.57
N GLN A 143 36.95 -47.87 21.45
CA GLN A 143 37.81 -46.82 20.88
C GLN A 143 37.03 -45.50 20.74
N ASN A 144 37.73 -44.36 20.85
CA ASN A 144 37.15 -43.03 20.66
C ASN A 144 37.25 -42.63 19.18
N ASP A 145 36.20 -42.02 18.62
CA ASP A 145 36.24 -41.34 17.32
C ASP A 145 36.37 -39.82 17.50
N PRO A 146 37.13 -39.10 16.65
CA PRO A 146 37.24 -37.65 16.67
C PRO A 146 36.23 -36.96 15.74
N GLY A 147 35.58 -35.90 16.23
CA GLY A 147 34.99 -34.85 15.39
C GLY A 147 33.58 -35.11 14.84
N THR A 148 32.56 -34.59 15.54
CA THR A 148 31.31 -34.12 14.90
C THR A 148 30.61 -33.15 15.84
N THR A 149 30.42 -31.90 15.41
CA THR A 149 29.67 -30.87 16.13
C THR A 149 28.23 -30.81 15.63
N GLY A 150 27.29 -30.65 16.55
CA GLY A 150 25.87 -30.45 16.24
C GLY A 150 25.16 -29.79 17.42
N ASN A 151 24.10 -29.04 17.14
CA ASN A 151 23.38 -28.27 18.15
C ASN A 151 22.58 -29.18 19.08
N ILE A 152 22.67 -28.94 20.39
CA ILE A 152 21.94 -29.70 21.42
C ILE A 152 20.80 -28.82 21.95
N LEU A 153 19.59 -29.37 21.97
CA LEU A 153 18.43 -28.79 22.67
C LEU A 153 18.51 -29.15 24.15
N THR A 154 18.56 -28.15 25.02
CA THR A 154 18.62 -28.33 26.48
C THR A 154 17.28 -28.00 27.10
N MET A 155 16.67 -28.97 27.79
CA MET A 155 15.44 -28.76 28.58
C MET A 155 15.75 -28.93 30.07
N SER A 156 15.40 -27.93 30.87
CA SER A 156 15.54 -27.97 32.34
C SER A 156 14.25 -28.51 32.98
N LEU A 157 14.32 -29.68 33.62
CA LEU A 157 13.16 -30.32 34.25
C LEU A 157 13.11 -30.03 35.77
N SER A 158 12.37 -28.99 36.17
CA SER A 158 12.10 -28.70 37.59
C SER A 158 11.01 -29.62 38.14
N VAL A 159 11.31 -30.34 39.23
CA VAL A 159 10.36 -31.24 39.90
C VAL A 159 9.93 -30.64 41.24
N THR A 160 8.67 -30.23 41.33
CA THR A 160 8.08 -29.71 42.58
C THR A 160 7.49 -30.87 43.39
N TYR A 161 8.03 -31.13 44.59
CA TYR A 161 7.50 -32.18 45.49
C TYR A 161 6.32 -31.67 46.34
N PRO A 162 5.40 -32.54 46.79
CA PRO A 162 4.39 -32.18 47.78
C PRO A 162 5.02 -31.65 49.08
N SER A 163 4.36 -30.66 49.71
CA SER A 163 4.89 -29.86 50.85
C SER A 163 5.28 -30.64 52.11
N HIS A 164 5.01 -31.94 52.16
CA HIS A 164 5.30 -32.84 53.30
C HIS A 164 6.12 -34.09 52.88
N CYS A 165 6.82 -34.05 51.73
CA CYS A 165 7.64 -35.16 51.22
C CYS A 165 9.11 -35.05 51.73
N PRO A 166 9.54 -35.84 52.74
CA PRO A 166 10.92 -35.82 53.26
C PRO A 166 11.93 -36.42 52.27
N ALA A 167 13.23 -36.30 52.55
CA ALA A 167 14.31 -36.68 51.62
C ALA A 167 14.19 -38.10 51.03
N ASP A 168 13.81 -39.12 51.81
CA ASP A 168 13.62 -40.48 51.27
C ASP A 168 12.36 -40.64 50.39
N CYS A 169 11.34 -39.79 50.58
CA CYS A 169 10.21 -39.68 49.66
C CYS A 169 10.67 -39.08 48.33
N GLN A 170 11.42 -37.98 48.36
CA GLN A 170 11.98 -37.34 47.16
C GLN A 170 12.92 -38.28 46.40
N LYS A 171 13.81 -38.98 47.11
CA LYS A 171 14.75 -39.97 46.55
C LYS A 171 14.02 -41.15 45.89
N LYS A 172 12.90 -41.62 46.45
CA LYS A 172 12.04 -42.63 45.81
C LYS A 172 11.34 -42.12 44.54
N TYR A 173 10.89 -40.87 44.52
CA TYR A 173 10.35 -40.24 43.31
C TYR A 173 11.39 -40.17 42.20
N ASN A 174 12.59 -39.63 42.49
CA ASN A 174 13.66 -39.47 41.50
C ASN A 174 14.15 -40.82 40.96
N ASN A 175 14.26 -41.85 41.82
CA ASN A 175 14.58 -43.21 41.38
C ASN A 175 13.49 -43.82 40.48
N ASN A 176 12.20 -43.52 40.69
CA ASN A 176 11.13 -43.99 39.80
C ASN A 176 11.13 -43.27 38.45
N ILE A 177 11.41 -41.96 38.43
CA ILE A 177 11.58 -41.17 37.19
C ILE A 177 12.75 -41.73 36.38
N ALA A 178 13.92 -41.89 37.01
CA ALA A 178 15.11 -42.46 36.37
C ALA A 178 14.90 -43.91 35.90
N ARG A 179 14.10 -44.72 36.62
CA ARG A 179 13.75 -46.08 36.17
C ARG A 179 12.84 -46.05 34.95
N ARG A 180 11.83 -45.18 34.90
CA ARG A 180 10.94 -45.06 33.73
C ARG A 180 11.69 -44.62 32.47
N LEU A 181 12.55 -43.61 32.59
CA LEU A 181 13.42 -43.13 31.50
C LEU A 181 14.34 -44.22 30.94
N ASN A 182 14.78 -45.17 31.78
CA ASN A 182 15.58 -46.32 31.34
C ASN A 182 14.76 -47.50 30.76
N THR A 183 13.43 -47.49 30.88
CA THR A 183 12.55 -48.55 30.33
C THR A 183 11.93 -48.22 28.97
N THR A 184 11.92 -46.95 28.57
CA THR A 184 11.56 -46.55 27.21
C THR A 184 12.74 -46.81 26.27
N ASN A 185 12.52 -47.53 25.16
CA ASN A 185 13.58 -47.88 24.18
C ASN A 185 14.17 -46.68 23.41
N THR A 186 13.66 -45.47 23.63
CA THR A 186 14.15 -44.21 23.08
C THR A 186 15.37 -43.68 23.87
N LYS A 187 16.55 -43.75 23.27
CA LYS A 187 17.81 -43.28 23.89
C LYS A 187 17.90 -41.75 23.87
N PHE A 188 18.01 -41.14 25.04
CA PHE A 188 18.26 -39.71 25.22
C PHE A 188 19.49 -39.46 26.10
N ASN A 189 20.33 -38.48 25.73
CA ASN A 189 21.45 -38.00 26.53
C ASN A 189 21.18 -36.56 26.97
N PHE A 190 20.64 -36.36 28.18
CA PHE A 190 20.45 -35.03 28.77
C PHE A 190 20.94 -35.02 30.24
N PRO A 191 21.64 -33.97 30.69
CA PRO A 191 21.91 -33.77 32.11
C PRO A 191 20.62 -33.28 32.82
N VAL A 192 20.22 -33.96 33.90
CA VAL A 192 19.05 -33.56 34.71
C VAL A 192 19.52 -32.86 35.98
N THR A 193 19.21 -31.57 36.09
CA THR A 193 19.61 -30.73 37.23
C THR A 193 18.47 -30.61 38.25
N PHE A 194 18.62 -31.22 39.42
CA PHE A 194 17.66 -31.07 40.52
C PHE A 194 18.04 -29.88 41.40
N THR A 195 17.16 -28.88 41.52
CA THR A 195 17.36 -27.77 42.45
C THR A 195 17.21 -28.23 43.91
N GLY A 196 18.18 -27.89 44.76
CA GLY A 196 18.17 -28.21 46.20
C GLY A 196 19.17 -29.28 46.66
N TYR A 197 19.85 -29.98 45.75
CA TYR A 197 20.99 -30.88 46.06
C TYR A 197 22.15 -30.63 45.07
N PRO A 198 23.41 -30.93 45.44
CA PRO A 198 24.51 -30.94 44.47
C PRO A 198 24.26 -31.97 43.36
N PRO A 199 24.78 -31.75 42.13
CA PRO A 199 24.47 -32.59 40.98
C PRO A 199 24.95 -34.04 41.17
N MET A 200 24.00 -34.98 41.13
CA MET A 200 24.32 -36.40 41.00
C MET A 200 24.70 -36.71 39.56
N ASN A 201 25.98 -36.97 39.31
CA ASN A 201 26.42 -37.60 38.07
C ASN A 201 25.84 -39.03 38.01
N LEU A 202 24.84 -39.22 37.15
CA LEU A 202 24.26 -40.52 36.85
C LEU A 202 25.16 -41.23 35.83
N ASP A 203 26.21 -41.90 36.32
CA ASP A 203 27.14 -42.69 35.51
C ASP A 203 26.43 -43.91 34.90
N MET A 204 25.82 -43.71 33.72
CA MET A 204 25.25 -44.77 32.88
C MET A 204 26.37 -45.60 32.24
N SER A 205 26.99 -46.47 33.04
CA SER A 205 28.10 -47.32 32.63
C SER A 205 27.69 -48.39 31.61
N LEU A 206 27.87 -48.07 30.32
CA LEU A 206 27.85 -49.05 29.22
C LEU A 206 29.13 -49.90 29.17
N CYS A 207 29.47 -50.57 30.27
CA CYS A 207 30.44 -51.69 30.31
C CYS A 207 30.31 -52.50 31.62
N GLY A 208 29.15 -53.10 31.88
CA GLY A 208 28.94 -54.03 33.00
C GLY A 208 29.22 -55.49 32.63
N THR A 209 30.23 -56.11 33.25
CA THR A 209 30.56 -57.53 33.04
C THR A 209 29.65 -58.46 33.84
N GLN A 210 28.65 -59.07 33.19
CA GLN A 210 27.91 -60.18 33.81
C GLN A 210 28.64 -61.52 33.62
N ARG A 211 28.98 -62.17 34.74
CA ARG A 211 29.27 -63.61 34.77
C ARG A 211 27.95 -64.37 34.70
N ILE A 212 27.62 -64.92 33.54
CA ILE A 212 26.50 -65.85 33.39
C ILE A 212 26.85 -67.15 34.14
N ARG A 213 25.96 -67.62 35.02
CA ARG A 213 26.02 -69.00 35.54
C ARG A 213 25.41 -69.95 34.51
N GLN A 214 25.98 -71.14 34.42
CA GLN A 214 25.63 -72.15 33.44
C GLN A 214 24.38 -72.93 33.88
N ASP A 215 23.19 -72.39 33.59
CA ASP A 215 21.92 -73.12 33.64
C ASP A 215 21.43 -73.36 32.20
N THR A 216 21.35 -74.64 31.81
CA THR A 216 21.06 -75.03 30.42
C THR A 216 19.56 -75.05 30.14
N ILE A 217 19.05 -74.00 29.50
CA ILE A 217 17.68 -73.99 28.93
C ILE A 217 17.76 -73.69 27.43
N THR A 218 17.53 -74.71 26.61
CA THR A 218 17.57 -74.65 25.14
C THR A 218 16.24 -74.19 24.55
N THR A 219 15.98 -72.88 24.59
CA THR A 219 14.94 -72.23 23.77
C THR A 219 15.46 -70.92 23.22
N ALA A 220 16.09 -70.94 22.05
CA ALA A 220 16.27 -69.73 21.26
C ALA A 220 14.88 -69.27 20.78
N GLN A 221 14.53 -67.99 20.96
CA GLN A 221 13.40 -67.45 20.22
C GLN A 221 13.74 -67.51 18.71
N PRO A 222 12.84 -68.00 17.85
CA PRO A 222 13.03 -67.88 16.41
C PRO A 222 13.02 -66.40 16.05
N GLY A 223 14.15 -65.89 15.56
CA GLY A 223 14.24 -64.52 15.07
C GLY A 223 13.30 -64.31 13.88
N THR A 224 12.73 -63.11 13.75
CA THR A 224 11.83 -62.78 12.65
C THR A 224 12.48 -63.13 11.30
N PRO A 225 11.81 -63.92 10.43
CA PRO A 225 12.33 -64.25 9.11
C PRO A 225 12.55 -62.97 8.30
N VAL A 226 13.69 -62.87 7.62
CA VAL A 226 14.07 -61.65 6.90
C VAL A 226 13.83 -61.85 5.41
N ALA A 227 12.89 -61.10 4.84
CA ALA A 227 12.74 -61.04 3.39
C ALA A 227 13.94 -60.29 2.80
N VAL A 228 14.64 -60.93 1.87
CA VAL A 228 15.72 -60.33 1.08
C VAL A 228 15.45 -60.51 -0.40
N SER A 229 16.19 -59.78 -1.24
CA SER A 229 16.06 -59.80 -2.70
C SER A 229 17.44 -59.88 -3.32
N SER A 230 17.58 -60.57 -4.45
CA SER A 230 18.82 -60.57 -5.23
C SER A 230 19.18 -59.19 -5.81
N GLN A 231 18.21 -58.28 -5.94
CA GLN A 231 18.41 -56.90 -6.40
C GLN A 231 17.56 -55.91 -5.56
N PRO A 232 18.11 -54.75 -5.16
CA PRO A 232 17.38 -53.75 -4.35
C PRO A 232 16.40 -52.88 -5.17
N ALA A 233 16.51 -52.91 -6.49
CA ALA A 233 15.60 -52.27 -7.44
C ALA A 233 15.40 -53.19 -8.65
N MET A 234 14.26 -53.06 -9.31
CA MET A 234 13.90 -53.78 -10.54
C MET A 234 13.94 -52.83 -11.75
N CYS A 235 14.37 -53.39 -12.87
CA CYS A 235 14.22 -52.84 -14.22
C CYS A 235 13.19 -53.71 -14.98
N SER A 236 12.35 -53.09 -15.81
CA SER A 236 11.26 -53.77 -16.55
C SER A 236 11.53 -53.98 -18.05
N CYS A 237 12.77 -53.84 -18.51
CA CYS A 237 13.16 -54.16 -19.89
C CYS A 237 13.25 -55.67 -20.15
N GLN A 238 12.79 -56.11 -21.32
CA GLN A 238 12.91 -57.52 -21.73
C GLN A 238 14.37 -57.98 -21.77
N GLY A 239 14.63 -59.16 -21.20
CA GLY A 239 15.95 -59.81 -21.21
C GLY A 239 16.83 -59.55 -19.99
N GLN A 240 16.44 -58.66 -19.06
CA GLN A 240 17.15 -58.54 -17.78
C GLN A 240 16.78 -59.67 -16.81
N LEU A 241 17.68 -59.97 -15.87
CA LEU A 241 17.53 -61.08 -14.93
C LEU A 241 16.42 -60.78 -13.90
N PRO A 242 15.44 -61.68 -13.70
CA PRO A 242 14.36 -61.45 -12.75
C PRO A 242 14.87 -61.51 -11.31
N SER A 243 14.46 -60.55 -10.46
CA SER A 243 14.89 -60.59 -9.05
C SER A 243 14.18 -61.70 -8.29
N THR A 244 14.95 -62.50 -7.57
CA THR A 244 14.43 -63.53 -6.67
C THR A 244 14.37 -62.97 -5.26
N LEU A 245 13.16 -62.91 -4.69
CA LEU A 245 12.95 -62.74 -3.26
C LEU A 245 13.20 -64.08 -2.55
N THR A 246 13.84 -64.05 -1.39
CA THR A 246 14.06 -65.23 -0.54
C THR A 246 13.88 -64.88 0.94
N LEU A 247 13.68 -65.90 1.79
CA LEU A 247 13.70 -65.74 3.24
C LEU A 247 15.04 -66.17 3.84
N ASN A 248 15.73 -65.21 4.46
CA ASN A 248 16.86 -65.43 5.34
C ASN A 248 16.42 -65.60 6.79
N ASN A 249 17.31 -66.16 7.63
CA ASN A 249 17.09 -66.38 9.07
C ASN A 249 15.86 -67.26 9.39
N VAL A 250 15.61 -68.29 8.58
CA VAL A 250 14.58 -69.31 8.83
C VAL A 250 15.05 -70.24 9.97
N GLN A 251 14.54 -70.01 11.17
CA GLN A 251 14.86 -70.77 12.39
C GLN A 251 13.71 -71.74 12.78
N PHE A 252 13.07 -72.37 11.80
CA PHE A 252 11.98 -73.34 11.97
C PHE A 252 12.11 -74.47 10.94
N ASP A 253 11.45 -75.61 11.20
CA ASP A 253 11.46 -76.76 10.28
C ASP A 253 10.76 -76.39 8.94
N PRO A 254 11.49 -76.36 7.81
CA PRO A 254 10.93 -75.95 6.53
C PRO A 254 10.00 -77.01 5.91
N THR A 255 10.03 -78.26 6.38
CA THR A 255 9.24 -79.36 5.81
C THR A 255 7.75 -79.20 6.10
N THR A 256 7.39 -78.68 7.28
CA THR A 256 6.01 -78.49 7.75
C THR A 256 5.38 -77.16 7.32
N ALA A 257 6.21 -76.21 6.87
CA ALA A 257 5.79 -74.87 6.45
C ALA A 257 5.16 -74.85 5.05
N MET A 258 4.38 -73.79 4.78
CA MET A 258 3.94 -73.31 3.48
C MET A 258 4.19 -71.80 3.41
N TYR A 259 4.66 -71.29 2.27
CA TYR A 259 5.07 -69.91 2.08
C TYR A 259 4.11 -69.18 1.14
N GLN A 260 3.41 -68.18 1.65
CA GLN A 260 2.56 -67.28 0.87
C GLN A 260 3.23 -65.91 0.78
N TRP A 261 3.83 -65.60 -0.37
CA TRP A 261 4.30 -64.24 -0.63
C TRP A 261 3.12 -63.28 -0.82
N GLN A 262 3.32 -62.04 -0.39
CA GLN A 262 2.36 -60.94 -0.46
C GLN A 262 3.06 -59.67 -0.95
N SER A 263 2.36 -58.88 -1.76
CA SER A 263 2.76 -57.53 -2.19
C SER A 263 1.82 -56.46 -1.64
N SER A 264 2.34 -55.24 -1.51
CA SER A 264 1.60 -54.00 -1.29
C SER A 264 2.28 -52.90 -2.11
N THR A 265 1.53 -51.92 -2.61
CA THR A 265 2.13 -50.64 -3.05
C THR A 265 2.98 -50.07 -1.90
N ALA A 266 4.18 -49.56 -2.19
CA ALA A 266 5.14 -49.20 -1.15
C ALA A 266 4.57 -48.21 -0.12
N GLY A 267 4.79 -48.51 1.17
CA GLY A 267 4.27 -47.74 2.31
C GLY A 267 2.79 -47.93 2.63
N GLN A 268 1.96 -48.43 1.71
CA GLN A 268 0.50 -48.48 1.88
C GLN A 268 0.01 -49.60 2.80
N ASN A 269 0.81 -50.65 3.02
CA ASN A 269 0.47 -51.82 3.85
C ASN A 269 -0.85 -52.54 3.47
N ASN A 270 -1.27 -52.45 2.21
CA ASN A 270 -2.44 -53.12 1.65
C ASN A 270 -2.01 -54.43 0.98
N TRP A 271 -2.02 -55.53 1.74
CA TRP A 271 -1.35 -56.78 1.36
C TRP A 271 -2.22 -57.73 0.53
N ILE A 272 -1.75 -58.07 -0.66
CA ILE A 272 -2.39 -58.97 -1.63
C ILE A 272 -1.54 -60.24 -1.78
N ASN A 273 -2.17 -61.43 -1.77
CA ASN A 273 -1.48 -62.72 -1.97
C ASN A 273 -0.96 -62.87 -3.41
N ILE A 274 0.33 -63.19 -3.56
CA ILE A 274 0.98 -63.49 -4.83
C ILE A 274 0.91 -65.00 -5.05
N GLY A 275 0.01 -65.45 -5.93
CA GLY A 275 -0.24 -66.86 -6.18
C GLY A 275 -0.78 -67.61 -4.94
N THR A 276 -0.75 -68.94 -5.00
CA THR A 276 -1.11 -69.82 -3.88
C THR A 276 0.10 -70.13 -2.98
N PRO A 277 -0.10 -70.62 -1.74
CA PRO A 277 1.01 -70.98 -0.86
C PRO A 277 1.87 -72.09 -1.47
N SER A 278 3.18 -71.91 -1.46
CA SER A 278 4.17 -72.85 -2.02
C SER A 278 4.97 -73.59 -0.93
N LYS A 279 5.66 -74.67 -1.29
CA LYS A 279 6.73 -75.26 -0.46
C LYS A 279 8.09 -74.52 -0.60
N THR A 280 8.20 -73.58 -1.53
CA THR A 280 9.42 -72.78 -1.74
C THR A 280 9.39 -71.46 -0.95
N SER A 281 10.44 -71.19 -0.17
CA SER A 281 10.65 -69.92 0.54
C SER A 281 11.09 -68.76 -0.37
N SER A 282 11.05 -68.95 -1.68
CA SER A 282 11.50 -68.00 -2.71
C SER A 282 10.38 -67.66 -3.69
N LEU A 283 10.41 -66.45 -4.23
CA LEU A 283 9.54 -65.94 -5.30
C LEU A 283 10.39 -65.25 -6.38
N ILE A 284 10.10 -65.51 -7.65
CA ILE A 284 10.76 -64.85 -8.79
C ILE A 284 9.86 -63.71 -9.29
N LEU A 285 10.39 -62.49 -9.34
CA LEU A 285 9.72 -61.30 -9.85
C LEU A 285 10.20 -61.00 -11.29
N ASN A 286 9.29 -61.08 -12.26
CA ASN A 286 9.63 -60.96 -13.69
C ASN A 286 9.52 -59.52 -14.23
N ALA A 287 8.73 -58.65 -13.60
CA ALA A 287 8.54 -57.24 -13.96
C ALA A 287 7.92 -56.48 -12.78
N GLN A 288 8.05 -55.15 -12.76
CA GLN A 288 7.41 -54.29 -11.75
C GLN A 288 7.17 -52.86 -12.30
N ASN A 289 5.94 -52.35 -12.19
CA ASN A 289 5.57 -51.04 -12.75
C ASN A 289 5.63 -49.89 -11.72
N TYR A 290 5.62 -50.19 -10.43
CA TYR A 290 5.70 -49.20 -9.34
C TYR A 290 6.47 -49.76 -8.14
N PRO A 291 7.15 -48.93 -7.33
CA PRO A 291 7.78 -49.37 -6.09
C PRO A 291 6.81 -50.17 -5.21
N THR A 292 7.19 -51.41 -4.91
CA THR A 292 6.31 -52.40 -4.26
C THR A 292 7.01 -52.98 -3.02
N ASP A 293 6.28 -53.02 -1.91
CA ASP A 293 6.67 -53.71 -0.69
C ASP A 293 6.28 -55.18 -0.78
N TYR A 294 7.17 -56.07 -0.39
CA TYR A 294 6.95 -57.51 -0.34
C TYR A 294 7.20 -58.07 1.06
N ARG A 295 6.43 -59.10 1.42
CA ARG A 295 6.66 -59.93 2.62
C ARG A 295 6.20 -61.36 2.36
N CYS A 296 6.65 -62.30 3.18
CA CYS A 296 6.15 -63.67 3.17
C CYS A 296 5.36 -63.96 4.46
N GLN A 297 4.18 -64.54 4.30
CA GLN A 297 3.40 -65.15 5.36
C GLN A 297 3.69 -66.66 5.37
N ILE A 298 4.23 -67.14 6.47
CA ILE A 298 4.58 -68.55 6.68
C ILE A 298 3.44 -69.21 7.46
N LEU A 299 2.86 -70.25 6.87
CA LEU A 299 1.73 -71.01 7.40
C LEU A 299 2.20 -72.41 7.82
N PHE A 300 1.82 -72.85 9.02
CA PHE A 300 2.15 -74.18 9.55
C PHE A 300 0.90 -75.05 9.59
N GLN A 301 0.96 -76.27 9.05
CA GLN A 301 -0.25 -77.04 8.70
C GLN A 301 -1.11 -77.55 9.89
N ASN A 302 -0.70 -77.39 11.15
CA ASN A 302 -1.40 -77.92 12.32
C ASN A 302 -1.51 -76.96 13.53
N SER A 303 -1.28 -75.66 13.37
CA SER A 303 -1.19 -74.70 14.50
C SER A 303 -2.23 -73.57 14.41
N VAL A 304 -3.12 -73.47 15.40
CA VAL A 304 -4.20 -72.45 15.45
C VAL A 304 -3.72 -71.05 15.90
N SER A 305 -2.41 -70.83 15.98
CA SER A 305 -1.81 -69.55 16.37
C SER A 305 -0.39 -69.40 15.82
N ALA A 306 -0.03 -68.16 15.45
CA ALA A 306 1.23 -67.73 14.84
C ALA A 306 1.50 -68.21 13.39
N ASN A 307 0.81 -67.57 12.43
CA ASN A 307 1.43 -67.34 11.12
C ASN A 307 2.63 -66.40 11.34
N LEU A 308 3.83 -66.81 10.93
CA LEU A 308 5.00 -65.90 10.98
C LEU A 308 4.97 -64.98 9.76
N ILE A 309 5.09 -63.68 9.98
CA ILE A 309 5.24 -62.68 8.93
C ILE A 309 6.72 -62.30 8.88
N SER A 310 7.30 -62.26 7.68
CA SER A 310 8.68 -61.80 7.50
C SER A 310 8.82 -60.29 7.73
N THR A 311 10.05 -59.79 7.78
CA THR A 311 10.29 -58.37 7.49
C THR A 311 9.72 -57.98 6.13
N ILE A 312 9.39 -56.70 5.96
CA ILE A 312 9.06 -56.11 4.66
C ILE A 312 10.36 -55.86 3.90
N ILE A 313 10.35 -56.04 2.59
CA ILE A 313 11.36 -55.52 1.66
C ILE A 313 10.71 -54.70 0.55
N THR A 314 11.08 -53.43 0.45
CA THR A 314 10.70 -52.56 -0.67
C THR A 314 11.60 -52.84 -1.87
N ILE A 315 11.01 -53.20 -3.00
CA ILE A 315 11.69 -53.24 -4.29
C ILE A 315 11.34 -51.94 -5.01
N LYS A 316 12.36 -51.10 -5.27
CA LYS A 316 12.18 -49.87 -6.04
C LYS A 316 12.15 -50.15 -7.53
N ASN A 317 11.53 -49.26 -8.31
CA ASN A 317 11.83 -49.19 -9.74
C ASN A 317 13.15 -48.41 -9.94
N THR A 318 13.83 -48.66 -11.06
CA THR A 318 14.94 -47.84 -11.55
C THR A 318 14.86 -47.73 -13.07
N TYR A 319 15.33 -46.62 -13.62
CA TYR A 319 15.56 -46.52 -15.06
C TYR A 319 16.52 -47.63 -15.50
N CYS A 320 16.14 -48.36 -16.53
CA CYS A 320 16.94 -49.42 -17.10
C CYS A 320 18.09 -48.84 -17.93
N PRO A 321 19.37 -49.20 -17.70
CA PRO A 321 20.35 -49.10 -18.77
C PRO A 321 19.91 -50.05 -19.91
N PRO A 322 19.87 -49.59 -21.17
CA PRO A 322 19.38 -50.38 -22.29
C PRO A 322 20.44 -51.42 -22.72
N ILE A 323 20.04 -52.39 -23.55
CA ILE A 323 20.88 -53.54 -23.95
C ILE A 323 21.55 -53.46 -25.35
N PRO A 324 21.76 -52.30 -26.02
CA PRO A 324 22.73 -52.22 -27.12
C PRO A 324 24.10 -52.69 -26.64
N THR A 325 24.73 -53.60 -27.37
CA THR A 325 26.00 -54.21 -26.93
C THR A 325 27.24 -53.45 -27.40
N ASN A 326 27.10 -52.54 -28.37
CA ASN A 326 28.23 -51.87 -29.02
C ASN A 326 27.83 -50.63 -29.84
N CYS A 327 28.54 -49.51 -29.66
CA CYS A 327 28.41 -48.29 -30.48
C CYS A 327 29.58 -48.09 -31.47
N ALA A 328 30.46 -49.08 -31.62
CA ALA A 328 31.60 -49.03 -32.55
C ALA A 328 31.16 -48.90 -34.03
N SER A 329 32.14 -48.65 -34.90
CA SER A 329 31.93 -48.27 -36.31
C SER A 329 31.10 -46.99 -36.49
N GLY A 330 31.14 -46.12 -35.48
CA GLY A 330 30.46 -44.82 -35.47
C GLY A 330 28.96 -44.88 -35.16
N ASN A 331 28.43 -46.03 -34.72
CA ASN A 331 27.01 -46.21 -34.37
C ASN A 331 26.66 -45.56 -33.01
N ASN A 332 27.18 -44.37 -32.76
CA ASN A 332 27.10 -43.62 -31.53
C ASN A 332 26.22 -42.35 -31.72
N ILE A 333 25.74 -41.77 -30.62
CA ILE A 333 25.30 -40.38 -30.55
C ILE A 333 26.57 -39.54 -30.50
N ASN A 334 26.79 -38.66 -31.47
CA ASN A 334 28.01 -37.84 -31.54
C ASN A 334 27.77 -36.37 -31.18
N HIS A 335 26.58 -35.88 -31.50
CA HIS A 335 26.09 -34.59 -31.06
C HIS A 335 24.63 -34.75 -30.65
N PHE A 336 24.26 -34.14 -29.53
CA PHE A 336 22.88 -33.90 -29.13
C PHE A 336 22.78 -32.50 -28.52
N ILE A 337 22.12 -31.61 -29.25
CA ILE A 337 22.01 -30.19 -28.91
C ILE A 337 20.53 -29.84 -28.83
N LEU A 338 20.09 -29.29 -27.71
CA LEU A 338 18.70 -28.86 -27.48
C LEU A 338 18.70 -27.60 -26.63
N SER A 339 18.11 -26.53 -27.13
CA SER A 339 17.95 -25.26 -26.41
C SER A 339 16.58 -25.19 -25.74
N GLY A 340 16.55 -24.77 -24.48
CA GLY A 340 15.35 -24.66 -23.67
C GLY A 340 15.12 -23.24 -23.14
N GLU A 341 14.25 -23.16 -22.13
CA GLU A 341 13.88 -21.92 -21.46
C GLU A 341 14.97 -21.47 -20.47
N PHE A 342 14.93 -20.21 -20.04
CA PHE A 342 15.82 -19.64 -19.00
C PHE A 342 17.33 -19.88 -19.28
N THR A 343 17.73 -19.76 -20.55
CA THR A 343 19.08 -20.07 -21.09
C THR A 343 19.60 -21.49 -20.81
N SER A 344 18.75 -22.41 -20.36
CA SER A 344 19.10 -23.82 -20.22
C SER A 344 19.29 -24.48 -21.59
N GLN A 345 20.26 -25.40 -21.67
CA GLN A 345 20.55 -26.16 -22.87
C GLN A 345 21.15 -27.52 -22.50
N ILE A 346 20.96 -28.50 -23.37
CA ILE A 346 21.85 -29.66 -23.49
C ILE A 346 22.72 -29.40 -24.73
N ASN A 347 24.03 -29.58 -24.59
CA ASN A 347 24.99 -29.37 -25.68
C ASN A 347 26.09 -30.45 -25.55
N ASP A 348 25.68 -31.68 -25.80
CA ASP A 348 26.49 -32.87 -25.65
C ASP A 348 27.17 -33.17 -27.00
N ALA A 349 28.49 -33.01 -27.10
CA ALA A 349 29.15 -32.86 -28.40
C ALA A 349 30.56 -33.48 -28.48
N ASN A 350 30.78 -34.27 -29.54
CA ASN A 350 31.99 -35.07 -29.78
C ASN A 350 32.20 -36.16 -28.71
N THR A 351 31.11 -36.74 -28.24
CA THR A 351 31.05 -37.79 -27.20
C THR A 351 31.74 -39.09 -27.61
N ASN A 352 31.69 -39.44 -28.90
CA ASN A 352 32.12 -40.74 -29.44
C ASN A 352 31.28 -41.89 -28.84
N CYS A 353 31.78 -43.13 -28.90
CA CYS A 353 31.10 -44.32 -28.38
C CYS A 353 31.41 -44.55 -26.89
N SER A 354 30.35 -44.54 -26.08
CA SER A 354 30.37 -44.72 -24.62
C SER A 354 30.59 -46.18 -24.20
N SER A 355 31.06 -46.37 -22.96
CA SER A 355 31.28 -47.70 -22.40
C SER A 355 29.97 -48.48 -22.26
N ASN A 356 29.88 -49.63 -22.92
CA ASN A 356 28.64 -50.43 -23.05
C ASN A 356 27.49 -49.67 -23.74
N ALA A 357 27.77 -48.73 -24.65
CA ALA A 357 26.76 -48.06 -25.46
C ALA A 357 25.67 -47.29 -24.68
N TYR A 358 25.99 -46.86 -23.45
CA TYR A 358 25.10 -46.07 -22.61
C TYR A 358 25.86 -44.96 -21.88
N ASN A 359 25.26 -43.77 -21.79
CA ASN A 359 25.76 -42.66 -20.98
C ASN A 359 24.64 -42.06 -20.10
N ASP A 360 24.96 -41.70 -18.85
CA ASP A 360 24.02 -41.04 -17.92
C ASP A 360 24.47 -39.58 -17.68
N GLU A 361 23.97 -38.71 -18.54
CA GLU A 361 24.20 -37.27 -18.57
C GLU A 361 23.14 -36.50 -17.77
N THR A 362 22.45 -37.11 -16.79
CA THR A 362 21.43 -36.41 -15.97
C THR A 362 21.93 -35.23 -15.13
N LYS A 363 23.25 -34.98 -15.10
CA LYS A 363 23.80 -33.71 -14.60
C LYS A 363 23.47 -32.54 -15.53
N GLN A 364 23.36 -32.78 -16.83
CA GLN A 364 22.83 -31.84 -17.81
C GLN A 364 21.30 -31.76 -17.63
N THR A 365 20.80 -30.57 -17.34
CA THR A 365 19.38 -30.30 -17.08
C THR A 365 18.89 -29.20 -18.02
N ILE A 366 17.77 -29.45 -18.69
CA ILE A 366 17.07 -28.48 -19.53
C ILE A 366 15.68 -28.17 -18.96
N ILE A 367 15.24 -26.92 -19.10
CA ILE A 367 13.92 -26.46 -18.65
C ILE A 367 13.06 -26.23 -19.89
N LEU A 368 11.86 -26.83 -19.93
CA LEU A 368 10.95 -26.77 -21.07
C LEU A 368 9.52 -26.47 -20.60
N TYR A 369 8.74 -25.74 -21.42
CA TYR A 369 7.32 -25.53 -21.16
C TYR A 369 6.47 -26.69 -21.71
N ALA A 370 5.41 -27.06 -20.98
CA ALA A 370 4.38 -27.96 -21.51
C ALA A 370 3.61 -27.32 -22.68
N SER A 371 3.09 -28.14 -23.60
CA SER A 371 2.38 -27.71 -24.84
C SER A 371 3.23 -26.94 -25.87
N GLN A 372 4.56 -26.99 -25.78
CA GLN A 372 5.48 -26.28 -26.69
C GLN A 372 6.32 -27.25 -27.52
N THR A 373 6.72 -26.80 -28.72
CA THR A 373 7.67 -27.52 -29.59
C THR A 373 9.03 -26.85 -29.53
N TYR A 374 10.07 -27.65 -29.27
CA TYR A 374 11.47 -27.22 -29.24
C TYR A 374 12.23 -27.78 -30.45
N GLN A 375 13.20 -27.02 -30.97
CA GLN A 375 14.09 -27.46 -32.03
C GLN A 375 15.43 -27.88 -31.43
N GLY A 376 15.93 -29.03 -31.86
CA GLY A 376 17.26 -29.53 -31.51
C GLY A 376 17.99 -30.11 -32.72
N GLN A 377 19.23 -30.52 -32.50
CA GLN A 377 20.09 -31.13 -33.50
C GLN A 377 20.72 -32.42 -32.94
N ILE A 378 20.80 -33.46 -33.76
CA ILE A 378 21.40 -34.75 -33.40
C ILE A 378 22.28 -35.25 -34.54
N SER A 379 23.38 -35.94 -34.23
CA SER A 379 24.18 -36.64 -35.25
C SER A 379 24.80 -37.94 -34.71
N THR A 380 25.32 -38.73 -35.64
CA THR A 380 26.11 -39.95 -35.39
C THR A 380 27.51 -39.82 -36.04
N GLN A 381 28.42 -40.76 -35.84
CA GLN A 381 29.65 -40.87 -36.65
C GLN A 381 29.52 -41.88 -37.81
N SER A 382 28.44 -42.68 -37.83
CA SER A 382 28.21 -43.73 -38.82
C SER A 382 28.06 -43.14 -40.22
N THR A 383 28.64 -43.80 -41.23
CA THR A 383 28.43 -43.48 -42.64
C THR A 383 27.18 -44.16 -43.22
N ASN A 384 26.53 -45.02 -42.44
CA ASN A 384 25.30 -45.70 -42.81
C ASN A 384 24.07 -44.92 -42.33
N ASN A 385 22.90 -45.32 -42.82
CA ASN A 385 21.62 -44.86 -42.28
C ASN A 385 21.49 -45.33 -40.81
N MET A 386 21.28 -44.39 -39.90
CA MET A 386 20.90 -44.68 -38.52
C MET A 386 19.50 -44.10 -38.25
N TYR A 387 18.90 -44.45 -37.13
CA TYR A 387 17.60 -43.96 -36.69
C TYR A 387 17.67 -43.55 -35.22
N TYR A 388 16.97 -42.47 -34.88
CA TYR A 388 16.92 -41.94 -33.52
C TYR A 388 15.51 -41.91 -32.96
N ALA A 389 15.42 -41.89 -31.63
CA ALA A 389 14.19 -41.64 -30.88
C ALA A 389 14.50 -40.90 -29.58
N ILE A 390 13.53 -40.10 -29.13
CA ILE A 390 13.60 -39.36 -27.86
C ILE A 390 12.32 -39.63 -27.07
N TRP A 391 12.47 -40.02 -25.81
CA TRP A 391 11.38 -40.19 -24.84
C TRP A 391 11.58 -39.29 -23.63
N ILE A 392 10.51 -38.92 -22.94
CA ILE A 392 10.55 -38.35 -21.59
C ILE A 392 9.60 -39.16 -20.72
N ASP A 393 10.04 -39.65 -19.56
CA ASP A 393 9.14 -40.30 -18.59
C ASP A 393 8.28 -39.21 -17.93
N LEU A 394 7.13 -38.92 -18.53
CA LEU A 394 6.21 -37.83 -18.19
C LEU A 394 5.40 -38.13 -16.94
N ASN A 395 5.29 -39.41 -16.58
CA ASN A 395 4.51 -39.90 -15.46
C ASN A 395 5.37 -40.39 -14.27
N ASN A 396 6.69 -40.44 -14.43
CA ASN A 396 7.72 -40.85 -13.48
C ASN A 396 7.54 -42.28 -12.93
N ASN A 397 7.18 -43.25 -13.79
CA ASN A 397 7.06 -44.67 -13.42
C ASN A 397 8.32 -45.52 -13.68
N TYR A 398 9.38 -44.89 -14.20
CA TYR A 398 10.69 -45.46 -14.59
C TYR A 398 10.67 -46.36 -15.84
N ILE A 399 9.59 -46.34 -16.62
CA ILE A 399 9.43 -47.03 -17.90
C ILE A 399 9.13 -45.98 -18.98
N PHE A 400 9.87 -45.99 -20.08
CA PHE A 400 9.58 -45.14 -21.23
C PHE A 400 8.59 -45.82 -22.17
N GLU A 401 7.39 -45.24 -22.29
CA GLU A 401 6.30 -45.84 -23.05
C GLU A 401 6.25 -45.31 -24.51
N ASP A 402 5.61 -46.01 -25.43
CA ASP A 402 5.46 -45.51 -26.82
C ASP A 402 4.63 -44.22 -26.89
N SER A 403 3.73 -43.99 -25.92
CA SER A 403 3.01 -42.73 -25.69
C SER A 403 3.90 -41.56 -25.26
N GLU A 404 5.12 -41.84 -24.80
CA GLU A 404 6.09 -40.88 -24.30
C GLU A 404 7.22 -40.57 -25.30
N LYS A 405 7.13 -41.14 -26.51
CA LYS A 405 8.09 -40.93 -27.60
C LYS A 405 7.84 -39.58 -28.29
N LEU A 406 8.50 -38.54 -27.79
CA LEU A 406 8.26 -37.13 -28.19
C LEU A 406 9.02 -36.68 -29.45
N ALA A 407 10.00 -37.46 -29.92
CA ALA A 407 10.63 -37.29 -31.22
C ALA A 407 11.22 -38.60 -31.77
N GLY A 408 11.53 -38.63 -33.06
CA GLY A 408 12.26 -39.71 -33.71
C GLY A 408 12.35 -39.52 -35.22
N GLY A 409 13.30 -40.22 -35.86
CA GLY A 409 13.53 -40.07 -37.29
C GLY A 409 14.76 -40.83 -37.78
N LYS A 410 15.20 -40.50 -38.99
CA LYS A 410 16.39 -41.07 -39.66
C LYS A 410 17.56 -40.09 -39.60
N LEU A 411 18.77 -40.60 -39.52
CA LEU A 411 20.04 -39.87 -39.69
C LEU A 411 20.70 -40.35 -41.00
N ASP A 412 20.92 -39.42 -41.92
CA ASP A 412 21.55 -39.70 -43.21
C ASP A 412 23.08 -39.52 -43.10
N GLY A 413 23.71 -40.52 -42.50
CA GLY A 413 25.13 -40.52 -42.18
C GLY A 413 25.49 -39.56 -41.04
N SER A 414 26.74 -39.11 -41.01
CA SER A 414 27.33 -38.37 -39.88
C SER A 414 26.99 -36.87 -39.79
N THR A 415 25.93 -36.42 -40.47
CA THR A 415 25.56 -35.00 -40.53
C THR A 415 24.63 -34.59 -39.38
N LEU A 416 24.76 -33.34 -38.92
CA LEU A 416 23.84 -32.74 -37.93
C LEU A 416 22.44 -32.62 -38.53
N THR A 417 21.52 -33.41 -37.98
CA THR A 417 20.12 -33.50 -38.40
C THR A 417 19.24 -32.76 -37.41
N ASN A 418 18.42 -31.82 -37.89
CA ASN A 418 17.48 -31.09 -37.04
C ASN A 418 16.28 -31.96 -36.67
N PHE A 419 15.77 -31.82 -35.45
CA PHE A 419 14.54 -32.47 -34.98
C PHE A 419 13.62 -31.48 -34.26
N ASN A 420 12.32 -31.81 -34.24
CA ASN A 420 11.31 -31.15 -33.42
C ASN A 420 10.97 -32.07 -32.24
N LEU A 421 11.15 -31.59 -31.02
CA LEU A 421 10.69 -32.24 -29.79
C LEU A 421 9.35 -31.60 -29.40
N ILE A 422 8.27 -32.38 -29.45
CA ILE A 422 6.91 -31.86 -29.16
C ILE A 422 6.55 -32.25 -27.72
N ILE A 423 6.55 -31.27 -26.81
CA ILE A 423 6.11 -31.50 -25.43
C ILE A 423 4.57 -31.51 -25.41
N PRO A 424 3.92 -32.59 -24.96
CA PRO A 424 2.47 -32.67 -24.90
C PRO A 424 1.87 -31.60 -23.98
N SER A 425 0.58 -31.34 -24.13
CA SER A 425 -0.11 -30.41 -23.26
C SER A 425 -0.26 -30.95 -21.83
N ALA A 426 -0.36 -30.05 -20.86
CA ALA A 426 -0.57 -30.36 -19.45
C ALA A 426 -1.98 -30.90 -19.17
N SER A 427 -2.28 -32.06 -19.76
CA SER A 427 -3.37 -32.94 -19.35
C SER A 427 -3.00 -33.68 -18.06
N ALA A 428 -3.96 -34.36 -17.43
CA ALA A 428 -3.76 -35.02 -16.13
C ALA A 428 -2.68 -36.12 -16.09
N SER A 429 -2.14 -36.54 -17.25
CA SER A 429 -1.03 -37.51 -17.35
C SER A 429 0.36 -36.87 -17.43
N VAL A 430 0.47 -35.56 -17.62
CA VAL A 430 1.76 -34.83 -17.66
C VAL A 430 1.96 -34.14 -16.32
N ILE A 431 2.88 -34.67 -15.52
CA ILE A 431 3.28 -34.04 -14.26
C ILE A 431 4.21 -32.85 -14.58
N LEU A 432 4.26 -31.84 -13.71
CA LEU A 432 5.25 -30.76 -13.79
C LEU A 432 6.36 -30.97 -12.76
N GLY A 433 7.57 -30.52 -13.08
CA GLY A 433 8.79 -30.75 -12.31
C GLY A 433 9.80 -31.59 -13.08
N THR A 434 10.60 -32.39 -12.37
CA THR A 434 11.75 -33.10 -12.95
C THR A 434 11.38 -34.47 -13.51
N HIS A 435 11.90 -34.78 -14.69
CA HIS A 435 11.73 -36.02 -15.46
C HIS A 435 13.06 -36.50 -16.03
N ARG A 436 13.15 -37.79 -16.35
CA ARG A 436 14.25 -38.35 -17.17
C ARG A 436 13.86 -38.24 -18.65
N MET A 437 14.78 -37.74 -19.48
CA MET A 437 14.73 -37.84 -20.94
C MET A 437 15.72 -38.90 -21.41
N ARG A 438 15.35 -39.66 -22.44
CA ARG A 438 16.19 -40.68 -23.06
C ARG A 438 16.31 -40.42 -24.56
N VAL A 439 17.53 -40.44 -25.08
CA VAL A 439 17.85 -40.31 -26.51
C VAL A 439 18.57 -41.58 -26.95
N THR A 440 18.06 -42.29 -27.96
CA THR A 440 18.66 -43.52 -28.49
C THR A 440 18.95 -43.40 -29.99
N VAL A 441 20.08 -43.95 -30.45
CA VAL A 441 20.47 -44.05 -31.87
C VAL A 441 20.86 -45.50 -32.19
N VAL A 442 20.23 -46.12 -33.19
CA VAL A 442 20.41 -47.53 -33.62
C VAL A 442 20.24 -47.66 -35.15
N PRO A 443 20.73 -48.71 -35.83
CA PRO A 443 20.55 -48.90 -37.27
C PRO A 443 19.15 -49.43 -37.65
N GLU A 444 18.40 -50.01 -36.71
CA GLU A 444 17.02 -50.45 -36.92
C GLU A 444 16.06 -49.26 -37.03
N ASN A 445 15.11 -49.31 -37.97
CA ASN A 445 14.13 -48.25 -38.22
C ASN A 445 13.06 -48.08 -37.11
N THR A 446 13.11 -48.90 -36.06
CA THR A 446 12.25 -48.81 -34.88
C THR A 446 13.08 -48.79 -33.58
N PRO A 447 13.74 -47.65 -33.23
CA PRO A 447 14.42 -47.52 -31.96
C PRO A 447 13.47 -47.68 -30.77
N ALA A 448 13.88 -48.49 -29.79
CA ALA A 448 13.14 -48.80 -28.56
C ALA A 448 13.95 -48.40 -27.31
N ALA A 449 13.29 -47.83 -26.30
CA ALA A 449 13.95 -47.23 -25.13
C ALA A 449 14.73 -48.22 -24.24
N CYS A 450 14.47 -49.52 -24.36
CA CYS A 450 15.21 -50.61 -23.72
C CYS A 450 16.38 -51.15 -24.55
N GLY A 451 16.46 -50.81 -25.84
CA GLY A 451 17.24 -51.55 -26.83
C GLY A 451 16.77 -53.00 -27.01
N GLY A 452 17.47 -53.73 -27.89
CA GLY A 452 17.35 -55.18 -28.06
C GLY A 452 18.69 -55.86 -27.79
N THR A 453 18.68 -57.10 -27.31
CA THR A 453 19.90 -57.86 -27.03
C THR A 453 20.73 -58.07 -28.30
N GLY A 454 21.97 -57.56 -28.34
CA GLY A 454 22.87 -57.70 -29.49
C GLY A 454 22.73 -56.63 -30.57
N VAL A 455 21.90 -55.60 -30.34
CA VAL A 455 21.77 -54.43 -31.23
C VAL A 455 23.05 -53.57 -31.15
N ASN A 456 23.46 -52.98 -32.28
CA ASN A 456 24.48 -51.93 -32.31
C ASN A 456 23.80 -50.56 -32.17
N GLY A 457 24.42 -49.60 -31.52
CA GLY A 457 23.81 -48.29 -31.26
C GLY A 457 24.28 -47.70 -29.94
N GLU A 458 23.65 -46.61 -29.50
CA GLU A 458 23.93 -45.93 -28.23
C GLU A 458 22.67 -45.30 -27.61
N THR A 459 22.69 -45.03 -26.31
CA THR A 459 21.65 -44.26 -25.61
C THR A 459 22.23 -43.31 -24.57
N HIS A 460 21.81 -42.05 -24.59
CA HIS A 460 22.13 -41.03 -23.57
C HIS A 460 20.87 -40.66 -22.78
N ASP A 461 21.03 -40.54 -21.46
CA ASP A 461 19.98 -40.13 -20.52
C ASP A 461 20.25 -38.72 -19.97
N TYR A 462 19.25 -37.85 -19.97
CA TYR A 462 19.34 -36.44 -19.53
C TYR A 462 18.22 -36.06 -18.57
N THR A 463 18.32 -34.90 -17.90
CA THR A 463 17.26 -34.38 -17.03
C THR A 463 16.46 -33.29 -17.73
N VAL A 464 15.13 -33.37 -17.65
CA VAL A 464 14.20 -32.32 -18.11
C VAL A 464 13.38 -31.81 -16.92
N ASN A 465 13.26 -30.50 -16.78
CA ASN A 465 12.34 -29.86 -15.85
C ASN A 465 11.17 -29.22 -16.63
N LEU A 466 9.99 -29.83 -16.54
CA LEU A 466 8.77 -29.32 -17.18
C LEU A 466 8.10 -28.28 -16.29
N VAL A 467 7.88 -27.09 -16.84
CA VAL A 467 7.26 -25.96 -16.12
C VAL A 467 6.02 -25.43 -16.86
N ALA A 468 5.14 -24.77 -16.12
CA ALA A 468 3.99 -24.09 -16.69
C ALA A 468 4.43 -22.78 -17.38
N LYS A 469 3.90 -22.53 -18.58
CA LYS A 469 4.09 -21.26 -19.28
C LYS A 469 3.12 -20.23 -18.72
N TRP A 470 3.63 -19.07 -18.30
CA TRP A 470 2.78 -17.96 -17.84
C TRP A 470 2.04 -17.30 -19.02
N THR A 471 0.74 -17.03 -18.84
CA THR A 471 -0.17 -16.55 -19.91
C THR A 471 -1.02 -15.35 -19.48
N GLY A 472 -0.65 -14.66 -18.40
CA GLY A 472 -1.38 -13.49 -17.92
C GLY A 472 -1.10 -12.22 -18.75
N THR A 473 -1.92 -11.20 -18.54
CA THR A 473 -1.61 -9.82 -18.94
C THR A 473 -0.86 -9.14 -17.79
N PRO A 474 0.35 -8.58 -18.00
CA PRO A 474 1.08 -7.95 -16.92
C PRO A 474 0.36 -6.72 -16.38
N THR A 475 0.21 -6.61 -15.05
CA THR A 475 -0.32 -5.38 -14.40
C THR A 475 0.79 -4.58 -13.74
N GLN A 476 0.58 -3.27 -13.62
CA GLN A 476 1.53 -2.38 -12.96
C GLN A 476 1.63 -2.72 -11.45
N PRO A 477 2.81 -3.07 -10.92
CA PRO A 477 3.00 -3.28 -9.49
C PRO A 477 3.12 -1.94 -8.76
N THR A 478 2.93 -1.92 -7.45
CA THR A 478 3.16 -0.75 -6.60
C THR A 478 4.45 -0.96 -5.81
N ALA A 479 5.40 -0.03 -5.90
CA ALA A 479 6.54 0.00 -4.99
C ALA A 479 6.05 0.25 -3.55
N ILE A 480 6.69 -0.39 -2.58
CA ILE A 480 6.37 -0.26 -1.16
C ILE A 480 7.63 -0.32 -0.30
N THR A 481 7.51 0.20 0.91
CA THR A 481 8.47 0.08 2.02
C THR A 481 7.68 -0.22 3.30
N GLN A 482 8.28 -0.91 4.27
CA GLN A 482 7.71 -1.01 5.62
C GLN A 482 8.02 0.23 6.48
N GLN A 483 8.93 1.09 6.02
CA GLN A 483 9.38 2.30 6.69
C GLN A 483 9.02 3.52 5.82
N PRO A 484 7.89 4.21 6.07
CA PRO A 484 7.44 5.36 5.26
C PRO A 484 8.27 6.63 5.47
N SER A 485 9.11 6.66 6.52
CA SER A 485 10.08 7.73 6.72
C SER A 485 11.40 7.26 7.33
N THR A 486 12.51 7.78 6.83
CA THR A 486 13.86 7.56 7.36
C THR A 486 14.19 8.55 8.48
N CYS A 487 15.00 8.11 9.43
CA CYS A 487 15.61 9.02 10.40
C CYS A 487 16.85 9.64 9.72
N SER A 488 16.78 10.95 9.46
CA SER A 488 17.71 11.65 8.56
C SER A 488 19.16 11.62 9.06
N CYS A 489 19.37 11.87 10.35
CA CYS A 489 20.70 12.17 10.89
C CYS A 489 21.69 10.97 10.93
N ARG A 490 21.27 9.78 10.52
CA ARG A 490 22.13 8.59 10.52
C ARG A 490 22.70 8.27 9.14
N ASN A 491 22.11 8.76 8.02
CA ASN A 491 22.49 8.43 6.62
C ASN A 491 22.65 6.93 6.26
N GLN A 492 22.33 6.04 7.19
CA GLN A 492 22.78 4.63 7.21
C GLN A 492 21.77 3.73 7.96
N LEU A 493 20.48 4.10 7.97
CA LEU A 493 19.42 3.14 8.31
C LEU A 493 18.91 2.55 7.00
N PRO A 494 19.35 1.34 6.62
CA PRO A 494 18.91 0.75 5.38
C PRO A 494 17.44 0.37 5.49
N PHE A 495 16.69 0.66 4.43
CA PHE A 495 15.28 0.30 4.32
C PHE A 495 15.06 -0.56 3.08
N THR A 496 14.11 -1.49 3.19
CA THR A 496 13.83 -2.46 2.13
C THR A 496 12.69 -1.95 1.24
N LEU A 497 13.05 -1.56 0.02
CA LEU A 497 12.10 -1.39 -1.07
C LEU A 497 11.64 -2.77 -1.55
N SER A 498 10.35 -2.91 -1.85
CA SER A 498 9.73 -4.15 -2.33
C SER A 498 8.61 -3.84 -3.33
N LEU A 499 8.18 -4.83 -4.10
CA LEU A 499 7.00 -4.71 -4.96
C LEU A 499 5.78 -5.41 -4.35
N SER A 500 4.62 -4.78 -4.52
CA SER A 500 3.31 -5.32 -4.21
C SER A 500 2.42 -5.35 -5.46
N ASN A 501 1.36 -6.15 -5.44
CA ASN A 501 0.42 -6.31 -6.57
C ASN A 501 1.10 -6.71 -7.91
N ALA A 502 2.23 -7.41 -7.82
CA ALA A 502 2.97 -7.93 -8.96
C ALA A 502 2.22 -9.12 -9.60
N ASN A 503 1.53 -8.88 -10.72
CA ASN A 503 0.93 -9.92 -11.56
C ASN A 503 1.69 -10.01 -12.88
N PHE A 504 2.85 -10.66 -12.84
CA PHE A 504 3.70 -11.02 -13.98
C PHE A 504 4.54 -12.24 -13.59
N ASP A 505 5.16 -12.93 -14.55
CA ASP A 505 6.07 -14.04 -14.27
C ASP A 505 7.34 -13.53 -13.56
N PRO A 506 7.58 -13.88 -12.27
CA PRO A 506 8.76 -13.43 -11.55
C PRO A 506 10.02 -14.23 -11.91
N THR A 507 9.88 -15.38 -12.58
CA THR A 507 11.00 -16.28 -12.86
C THR A 507 11.88 -15.81 -14.03
N ASN A 508 11.38 -14.89 -14.84
CA ASN A 508 12.13 -14.27 -15.96
C ASN A 508 12.03 -12.74 -15.96
N ALA A 509 12.05 -12.14 -14.76
CA ALA A 509 12.02 -10.71 -14.53
C ALA A 509 13.35 -10.19 -13.96
N MET A 510 13.87 -9.09 -14.51
CA MET A 510 14.95 -8.32 -13.90
C MET A 510 14.43 -6.98 -13.37
N TYR A 511 14.89 -6.61 -12.19
CA TYR A 511 14.44 -5.46 -11.42
C TYR A 511 15.56 -4.42 -11.34
N LEU A 512 15.28 -3.20 -11.81
CA LEU A 512 16.17 -2.04 -11.68
C LEU A 512 15.45 -0.96 -10.87
N TRP A 513 15.84 -0.81 -9.61
CA TRP A 513 15.34 0.24 -8.75
C TRP A 513 15.91 1.60 -9.12
N GLN A 514 15.12 2.65 -8.94
CA GLN A 514 15.47 4.04 -9.23
C GLN A 514 14.95 4.97 -8.12
N SER A 515 15.64 6.10 -7.92
CA SER A 515 15.20 7.19 -7.06
C SER A 515 15.11 8.53 -7.79
N SER A 516 14.24 9.40 -7.32
CA SER A 516 14.13 10.81 -7.69
C SER A 516 13.96 11.64 -6.41
N PRO A 517 14.45 12.88 -6.33
CA PRO A 517 13.92 13.84 -5.36
C PRO A 517 12.38 13.92 -5.47
N THR A 518 11.68 14.09 -4.35
CA THR A 518 10.21 14.04 -4.34
C THR A 518 9.58 15.04 -5.31
N GLY A 519 8.70 14.56 -6.19
CA GLY A 519 7.94 15.34 -7.16
C GLY A 519 8.70 15.79 -8.41
N THR A 520 10.03 15.69 -8.47
CA THR A 520 10.80 16.20 -9.63
C THR A 520 10.78 15.26 -10.83
N ASN A 521 10.47 13.97 -10.64
CA ASN A 521 10.47 12.92 -11.68
C ASN A 521 11.82 12.77 -12.43
N THR A 522 12.94 13.10 -11.76
CA THR A 522 14.30 13.02 -12.29
C THR A 522 15.01 11.77 -11.78
N TRP A 523 14.78 10.65 -12.48
CA TRP A 523 15.17 9.31 -12.04
C TRP A 523 16.66 8.97 -12.22
N SER A 524 17.26 8.40 -11.17
CA SER A 524 18.62 7.88 -11.13
C SER A 524 18.63 6.40 -10.74
N ASN A 525 19.51 5.60 -11.36
CA ASN A 525 19.58 4.15 -11.14
C ASN A 525 20.26 3.79 -9.81
N LEU A 526 19.60 2.95 -9.01
CA LEU A 526 20.10 2.43 -7.73
C LEU A 526 20.95 1.17 -7.91
N GLY A 527 21.93 1.25 -8.81
CA GLY A 527 22.82 0.14 -9.20
C GLY A 527 22.48 -0.48 -10.55
N ALA A 528 22.77 -1.78 -10.69
CA ALA A 528 22.49 -2.57 -11.90
C ALA A 528 21.21 -3.40 -11.73
N PRO A 529 20.58 -3.88 -12.83
CA PRO A 529 19.44 -4.78 -12.75
C PRO A 529 19.78 -6.09 -12.00
N VAL A 530 18.86 -6.57 -11.16
CA VAL A 530 19.02 -7.78 -10.35
C VAL A 530 17.79 -8.70 -10.49
N SER A 531 17.91 -9.98 -10.10
CA SER A 531 16.79 -10.93 -10.06
C SER A 531 15.92 -10.83 -8.80
N SER A 532 16.25 -9.93 -7.86
CA SER A 532 15.46 -9.69 -6.64
C SER A 532 14.48 -8.55 -6.84
N SER A 533 13.20 -8.78 -6.54
CA SER A 533 12.18 -7.72 -6.47
C SER A 533 12.32 -6.81 -5.25
N SER A 534 13.14 -7.20 -4.26
CA SER A 534 13.48 -6.37 -3.11
C SER A 534 14.88 -5.78 -3.21
N TYR A 535 15.04 -4.56 -2.69
CA TYR A 535 16.30 -3.81 -2.70
C TYR A 535 16.52 -3.13 -1.35
N GLN A 536 17.73 -3.25 -0.80
CA GLN A 536 18.14 -2.52 0.40
C GLN A 536 18.78 -1.19 -0.02
N ALA A 537 18.04 -0.10 0.12
CA ALA A 537 18.64 1.23 0.05
C ALA A 537 19.52 1.45 1.29
N ALA A 538 20.65 2.14 1.16
CA ALA A 538 21.54 2.41 2.29
C ALA A 538 20.95 3.43 3.29
N GLY A 539 20.06 4.30 2.80
CA GLY A 539 19.46 5.43 3.49
C GLY A 539 18.98 6.46 2.47
N GLN A 540 18.57 7.64 2.93
CA GLN A 540 18.37 8.82 2.11
C GLN A 540 18.64 10.09 2.93
N ASP A 541 19.14 11.12 2.26
CA ASP A 541 19.53 12.40 2.85
C ASP A 541 18.39 13.44 2.75
N SER A 542 17.48 13.26 1.79
CA SER A 542 16.30 14.11 1.56
C SER A 542 15.09 13.29 1.10
N PRO A 543 13.85 13.81 1.25
CA PRO A 543 12.64 13.14 0.77
C PRO A 543 12.75 12.73 -0.70
N SER A 544 12.53 11.44 -0.95
CA SER A 544 12.79 10.82 -2.24
C SER A 544 11.63 9.92 -2.66
N ASP A 545 11.33 9.97 -3.96
CA ASP A 545 10.42 9.07 -4.66
C ASP A 545 11.21 7.87 -5.20
N TYR A 546 10.64 6.68 -5.10
CA TYR A 546 11.25 5.42 -5.56
C TYR A 546 10.32 4.65 -6.50
N GLN A 547 10.89 4.11 -7.58
CA GLN A 547 10.20 3.19 -8.49
C GLN A 547 11.12 2.03 -8.88
N CYS A 548 10.52 0.94 -9.38
CA CYS A 548 11.26 -0.13 -10.04
C CYS A 548 10.89 -0.17 -11.53
N LEU A 549 11.89 -0.33 -12.39
CA LEU A 549 11.72 -0.84 -13.74
C LEU A 549 11.80 -2.36 -13.68
N ILE A 550 10.81 -3.06 -14.22
CA ILE A 550 10.76 -4.52 -14.31
C ILE A 550 10.85 -4.90 -15.78
N LEU A 551 11.94 -5.55 -16.18
CA LEU A 551 12.13 -6.12 -17.52
C LEU A 551 11.75 -7.61 -17.50
N ILE A 552 10.63 -7.95 -18.11
CA ILE A 552 10.16 -9.33 -18.31
C ILE A 552 10.66 -9.79 -19.68
N GLN A 553 11.34 -10.94 -19.76
CA GLN A 553 12.01 -11.37 -21.00
C GLN A 553 11.18 -12.30 -21.92
N ASN A 554 10.06 -12.87 -21.45
CA ASN A 554 9.25 -13.83 -22.22
C ASN A 554 7.86 -13.31 -22.61
N PRO A 555 7.36 -13.56 -23.85
CA PRO A 555 8.08 -13.94 -25.07
C PRO A 555 8.64 -12.73 -25.83
N THR A 556 8.25 -11.50 -25.44
CA THR A 556 8.72 -10.24 -26.00
C THR A 556 9.22 -9.38 -24.84
N PRO A 557 10.47 -8.85 -24.89
CA PRO A 557 11.01 -8.00 -23.83
C PRO A 557 10.10 -6.82 -23.51
N THR A 558 9.51 -6.85 -22.32
CA THR A 558 8.51 -5.87 -21.87
C THR A 558 9.00 -5.18 -20.60
N ILE A 559 9.06 -3.86 -20.62
CA ILE A 559 9.41 -3.05 -19.46
C ILE A 559 8.13 -2.51 -18.81
N ILE A 560 7.99 -2.73 -17.51
CA ILE A 560 6.92 -2.17 -16.67
C ILE A 560 7.57 -1.27 -15.62
N THR A 561 7.08 -0.05 -15.47
CA THR A 561 7.47 0.83 -14.36
C THR A 561 6.46 0.68 -13.22
N SER A 562 6.91 0.43 -11.99
CA SER A 562 6.00 0.39 -10.84
C SER A 562 5.32 1.74 -10.60
N MET A 563 4.22 1.77 -9.85
CA MET A 563 3.82 3.00 -9.17
C MET A 563 4.92 3.41 -8.18
N ILE A 564 5.00 4.73 -7.93
CA ILE A 564 5.99 5.36 -7.06
C ILE A 564 5.66 5.09 -5.58
N VAL A 565 6.69 4.96 -4.74
CA VAL A 565 6.59 5.16 -3.29
C VAL A 565 7.46 6.34 -2.86
N THR A 566 6.85 7.34 -2.22
CA THR A 566 7.56 8.45 -1.58
C THR A 566 7.99 8.02 -0.19
N ILE A 567 9.24 8.31 0.18
CA ILE A 567 9.78 8.11 1.53
C ILE A 567 10.21 9.47 2.06
N SER A 568 9.67 9.85 3.21
CA SER A 568 9.92 11.16 3.83
C SER A 568 11.12 11.11 4.78
N ASN A 569 11.74 12.26 5.02
CA ASN A 569 12.67 12.42 6.14
C ASN A 569 11.92 12.62 7.46
N SER A 570 12.58 12.34 8.59
CA SER A 570 11.99 12.51 9.92
C SER A 570 13.04 12.70 11.01
N TYR A 571 12.67 13.43 12.06
CA TYR A 571 13.53 13.66 13.23
C TYR A 571 13.89 12.35 13.91
N CYS A 572 15.18 12.11 14.08
CA CYS A 572 15.68 10.95 14.80
C CYS A 572 15.45 11.10 16.31
N PRO A 573 14.85 10.11 16.99
CA PRO A 573 15.04 9.94 18.42
C PRO A 573 16.53 9.83 18.76
N THR A 574 16.94 10.34 19.92
CA THR A 574 18.18 9.88 20.56
C THR A 574 17.95 8.48 21.10
N PHE A 575 18.93 7.60 20.94
CA PHE A 575 18.83 6.21 21.38
C PHE A 575 20.01 5.86 22.31
N ALA A 576 19.72 5.08 23.34
CA ALA A 576 20.67 4.57 24.34
C ALA A 576 21.28 5.60 25.32
N MET A 577 20.60 6.73 25.57
CA MET A 577 20.87 7.50 26.79
C MET A 577 20.12 6.89 27.97
N ASN A 578 20.78 6.79 29.12
CA ASN A 578 20.23 6.20 30.33
C ASN A 578 19.98 7.27 31.41
N CYS A 579 18.79 7.87 31.44
CA CYS A 579 18.35 8.81 32.49
C CYS A 579 18.17 8.19 33.90
N ASN A 580 18.81 7.05 34.15
CA ASN A 580 18.95 6.40 35.45
C ASN A 580 19.79 7.26 36.41
N GLN A 581 19.68 6.97 37.71
CA GLN A 581 20.38 7.72 38.77
C GLN A 581 20.15 9.24 38.67
N ASN A 582 18.92 9.65 38.36
CA ASN A 582 18.46 11.04 38.33
C ASN A 582 19.05 11.96 37.23
N ASN A 583 19.76 11.40 36.25
CA ASN A 583 20.32 12.11 35.08
C ASN A 583 19.24 12.40 34.01
N LYS A 584 18.16 13.05 34.42
CA LYS A 584 16.96 13.38 33.64
C LYS A 584 16.71 14.89 33.59
N ILE A 585 16.04 15.35 32.54
CA ILE A 585 15.38 16.67 32.52
C ILE A 585 14.10 16.48 33.32
N ASP A 586 13.99 17.04 34.53
CA ASP A 586 12.83 16.82 35.40
C ASP A 586 11.76 17.91 35.25
N ASN A 587 12.19 19.16 35.05
CA ASN A 587 11.34 20.26 34.62
C ASN A 587 12.06 21.08 33.54
N PHE A 588 11.34 21.47 32.49
CA PHE A 588 11.75 22.44 31.49
C PHE A 588 10.58 23.41 31.23
N ILE A 589 10.70 24.64 31.76
CA ILE A 589 9.66 25.66 31.67
C ILE A 589 10.22 26.86 30.91
N LEU A 590 9.67 27.14 29.73
CA LEU A 590 10.05 28.27 28.90
C LEU A 590 8.80 29.04 28.50
N ALA A 591 8.61 30.22 29.11
CA ALA A 591 7.59 31.17 28.72
C ALA A 591 8.09 31.97 27.51
N GLY A 592 7.33 31.91 26.42
CA GLY A 592 7.59 32.64 25.19
C GLY A 592 6.74 33.91 25.11
N ASP A 593 6.48 34.36 23.89
CA ASP A 593 5.59 35.48 23.64
C ASP A 593 4.10 35.10 23.74
N PHE A 594 3.28 36.11 23.98
CA PHE A 594 1.81 36.06 23.83
C PHE A 594 1.13 34.99 24.71
N GLY A 595 1.70 34.70 25.88
CA GLY A 595 1.21 33.68 26.80
C GLY A 595 1.52 32.24 26.38
N SER A 596 2.22 32.03 25.26
CA SER A 596 2.72 30.71 24.88
C SER A 596 3.79 30.24 25.87
N ILE A 597 3.73 28.96 26.24
CA ILE A 597 4.61 28.38 27.25
C ILE A 597 4.85 26.90 26.96
N ILE A 598 6.09 26.46 27.06
CA ILE A 598 6.41 25.07 27.37
C ILE A 598 6.42 25.02 28.89
N ASN A 599 5.49 24.26 29.49
CA ASN A 599 5.44 24.04 30.92
C ASN A 599 5.58 22.54 31.20
N ASP A 600 6.77 22.00 30.93
CA ASP A 600 7.02 20.58 31.02
C ASP A 600 7.56 20.26 32.42
N GLN A 601 6.82 19.49 33.21
CA GLN A 601 7.07 19.32 34.64
C GLN A 601 6.98 17.86 35.11
N ALA A 602 7.80 17.53 36.11
CA ALA A 602 7.90 16.23 36.77
C ALA A 602 7.91 15.03 35.80
N THR A 603 8.63 15.18 34.68
CA THR A 603 8.50 14.33 33.47
C THR A 603 8.95 12.88 33.65
N GLY A 604 9.75 12.60 34.69
CA GLY A 604 10.34 11.28 34.91
C GLY A 604 11.57 11.05 34.05
N CYS A 605 11.90 9.78 33.79
CA CYS A 605 12.95 9.39 32.84
C CYS A 605 12.25 8.72 31.66
N SER A 606 12.35 9.34 30.48
CA SER A 606 11.67 8.90 29.27
C SER A 606 12.25 7.59 28.73
N THR A 607 11.42 6.79 28.06
CA THR A 607 11.85 5.51 27.47
C THR A 607 13.04 5.72 26.52
N ASN A 608 14.16 5.03 26.79
CA ASN A 608 15.45 5.18 26.09
C ASN A 608 16.09 6.59 26.15
N GLY A 609 15.65 7.46 27.07
CA GLY A 609 16.16 8.82 27.24
C GLY A 609 15.66 9.81 26.18
N TYR A 610 14.56 9.53 25.48
CA TYR A 610 13.98 10.42 24.47
C TYR A 610 12.48 10.65 24.68
N LYS A 611 12.06 11.92 24.60
CA LYS A 611 10.66 12.35 24.67
C LYS A 611 10.23 13.00 23.36
N ALA A 612 9.19 12.43 22.76
CA ALA A 612 8.55 12.94 21.54
C ALA A 612 7.86 14.30 21.76
N PRO A 613 7.75 15.14 20.72
CA PRO A 613 7.35 16.54 20.87
C PRO A 613 5.90 16.78 21.31
N ILE A 614 5.74 17.68 22.27
CA ILE A 614 4.44 18.09 22.81
C ILE A 614 3.67 18.95 21.77
N PRO A 615 2.34 18.79 21.58
CA PRO A 615 1.57 19.54 20.58
C PRO A 615 1.49 21.06 20.77
N THR A 616 1.76 21.57 21.97
CA THR A 616 1.79 23.01 22.27
C THR A 616 2.91 23.72 21.52
N THR A 617 2.59 24.78 20.78
CA THR A 617 3.58 25.57 20.04
C THR A 617 4.01 26.79 20.86
N LEU A 618 5.30 26.87 21.20
CA LEU A 618 5.91 28.05 21.82
C LEU A 618 6.19 29.12 20.76
N MET A 619 5.97 30.41 21.04
CA MET A 619 6.35 31.50 20.15
C MET A 619 7.57 32.24 20.68
N LEU A 620 8.60 32.39 19.83
CA LEU A 620 9.84 33.12 20.13
C LEU A 620 10.11 34.16 19.05
N THR A 621 10.16 35.43 19.47
CA THR A 621 10.63 36.56 18.68
C THR A 621 12.17 36.54 18.59
N VAL A 622 12.72 36.76 17.40
CA VAL A 622 14.18 36.90 17.21
C VAL A 622 14.77 38.08 18.00
N ASP A 623 16.06 37.99 18.33
CA ASP A 623 16.86 38.92 19.15
C ASP A 623 16.35 39.19 20.59
N LYS A 624 15.18 38.67 20.98
CA LYS A 624 14.67 38.73 22.36
C LYS A 624 15.28 37.64 23.25
N ASN A 625 15.53 37.99 24.50
CA ASN A 625 15.99 37.06 25.54
C ASN A 625 14.81 36.49 26.33
N TYR A 626 14.79 35.18 26.51
CA TYR A 626 13.83 34.42 27.31
C TYR A 626 14.56 33.65 28.41
N ALA A 627 13.84 33.34 29.49
CA ALA A 627 14.37 32.60 30.63
C ALA A 627 13.75 31.19 30.66
N ALA A 628 14.53 30.18 30.29
CA ALA A 628 14.15 28.78 30.49
C ALA A 628 14.51 28.36 31.93
N GLN A 629 13.51 28.04 32.75
CA GLN A 629 13.74 27.39 34.03
C GLN A 629 13.96 25.90 33.78
N VAL A 630 15.06 25.36 34.30
CA VAL A 630 15.46 23.97 34.12
C VAL A 630 15.76 23.36 35.48
N SER A 631 15.29 22.14 35.72
CA SER A 631 15.77 21.34 36.85
C SER A 631 16.06 19.91 36.41
N THR A 632 17.03 19.30 37.08
CA THR A 632 17.42 17.91 36.88
C THR A 632 16.84 17.03 37.98
N GLY A 633 16.84 15.71 37.79
CA GLY A 633 16.29 14.79 38.80
C GLY A 633 17.08 14.72 40.11
N GLY A 634 18.29 15.29 40.14
CA GLY A 634 19.28 15.21 41.21
C GLY A 634 20.44 16.16 40.95
N ASP A 635 21.53 16.06 41.71
CA ASP A 635 22.69 16.93 41.54
C ASP A 635 23.35 16.68 40.18
N SER A 636 23.27 17.67 39.29
CA SER A 636 23.76 17.60 37.91
C SER A 636 25.14 18.24 37.73
N THR A 637 25.91 18.39 38.82
CA THR A 637 27.26 18.96 38.79
C THR A 637 28.15 18.24 37.76
N GLY A 638 28.44 18.92 36.64
CA GLY A 638 29.22 18.40 35.52
C GLY A 638 28.41 17.97 34.28
N MET A 639 27.08 18.07 34.31
CA MET A 639 26.23 17.92 33.13
C MET A 639 26.18 19.21 32.30
N PHE A 640 25.86 19.07 31.02
CA PHE A 640 25.57 20.15 30.09
C PHE A 640 24.11 20.03 29.64
N ILE A 641 23.44 21.17 29.46
CA ILE A 641 22.21 21.27 28.68
C ILE A 641 22.49 22.08 27.42
N THR A 642 21.97 21.60 26.30
CA THR A 642 22.11 22.22 24.98
C THR A 642 20.74 22.28 24.30
N ILE A 643 20.47 23.40 23.63
CA ILE A 643 19.21 23.70 22.96
C ILE A 643 19.50 24.07 21.51
N TRP A 644 18.83 23.38 20.58
CA TRP A 644 18.86 23.67 19.14
C TRP A 644 17.48 24.03 18.61
N ILE A 645 17.44 24.73 17.49
CA ILE A 645 16.26 24.82 16.61
C ILE A 645 16.66 24.39 15.21
N ASP A 646 15.97 23.41 14.64
CA ASP A 646 16.06 23.10 13.20
C ASP A 646 15.44 24.27 12.41
N LEU A 647 16.29 25.24 12.03
CA LEU A 647 15.91 26.49 11.38
C LEU A 647 15.78 26.28 9.87
N ASN A 648 16.53 25.34 9.30
CA ASN A 648 16.47 25.05 7.86
C ASN A 648 15.41 23.98 7.50
N ASN A 649 14.82 23.32 8.49
CA ASN A 649 13.84 22.23 8.40
C ASN A 649 14.35 20.99 7.62
N ASN A 650 15.66 20.69 7.69
CA ASN A 650 16.27 19.50 7.06
C ASN A 650 16.15 18.22 7.91
N PHE A 651 15.50 18.29 9.07
CA PHE A 651 15.30 17.20 10.03
C PHE A 651 16.58 16.76 10.78
N LEU A 652 17.65 17.55 10.71
CA LEU A 652 18.83 17.47 11.58
C LEU A 652 18.72 18.54 12.67
N PHE A 653 19.74 18.61 13.53
CA PHE A 653 20.06 19.86 14.22
C PHE A 653 21.58 20.01 14.23
N GLU A 654 22.06 21.09 13.66
CA GLU A 654 23.47 21.30 13.35
C GLU A 654 24.18 22.11 14.45
N ASN A 655 25.51 22.14 14.44
CA ASN A 655 26.26 23.01 15.38
C ASN A 655 26.05 24.51 15.05
N SER A 656 25.59 24.82 13.84
CA SER A 656 25.06 26.12 13.37
C SER A 656 23.80 26.57 14.13
N GLU A 657 23.06 25.63 14.69
CA GLU A 657 21.68 25.79 15.16
C GLU A 657 21.54 25.75 16.69
N ILE A 658 22.67 25.69 17.40
CA ILE A 658 22.71 25.78 18.87
C ILE A 658 22.39 27.21 19.29
N ILE A 659 21.26 27.40 19.95
CA ILE A 659 20.81 28.70 20.49
C ILE A 659 21.18 28.91 21.96
N SER A 660 21.50 27.83 22.68
CA SER A 660 21.98 27.90 24.06
C SER A 660 22.73 26.61 24.41
N SER A 661 23.86 26.71 25.09
CA SER A 661 24.56 25.57 25.70
C SER A 661 25.22 26.00 26.99
N THR A 662 25.01 25.28 28.09
CA THR A 662 25.47 25.68 29.43
C THR A 662 25.71 24.48 30.34
N SER A 663 26.80 24.52 31.12
CA SER A 663 27.10 23.54 32.18
C SER A 663 26.26 23.81 33.43
N LEU A 664 25.67 22.77 34.02
CA LEU A 664 24.78 22.86 35.17
C LEU A 664 25.50 22.53 36.50
N SER A 665 24.96 23.06 37.59
CA SER A 665 25.39 22.76 38.96
C SER A 665 24.19 22.71 39.90
N GLY A 666 24.12 21.66 40.72
CA GLY A 666 22.97 21.39 41.58
C GLY A 666 21.70 20.94 40.85
N VAL A 667 20.60 20.85 41.59
CA VAL A 667 19.31 20.27 41.11
C VAL A 667 18.47 21.29 40.34
N SER A 668 18.60 22.58 40.67
CA SER A 668 17.91 23.70 40.02
C SER A 668 18.93 24.83 39.78
N PRO A 669 19.67 24.80 38.66
CA PRO A 669 20.76 25.73 38.36
C PRO A 669 20.31 27.18 38.07
N GLY A 670 19.00 27.46 38.09
CA GLY A 670 18.43 28.77 37.79
C GLY A 670 17.96 28.92 36.34
N PRO A 671 17.52 30.13 35.94
CA PRO A 671 17.06 30.39 34.58
C PRO A 671 18.23 30.47 33.60
N ILE A 672 18.13 29.72 32.50
CA ILE A 672 19.07 29.72 31.38
C ILE A 672 18.54 30.66 30.30
N THR A 673 19.41 31.51 29.74
CA THR A 673 19.02 32.39 28.63
C THR A 673 18.81 31.59 27.36
N VAL A 674 17.65 31.79 26.74
CA VAL A 674 17.29 31.34 25.40
C VAL A 674 17.12 32.57 24.53
N ASN A 675 17.81 32.61 23.39
CA ASN A 675 17.78 33.71 22.44
C ASN A 675 17.89 33.14 21.02
N VAL A 676 17.17 33.71 20.06
CA VAL A 676 17.28 33.32 18.64
C VAL A 676 17.82 34.52 17.87
N PRO A 677 19.14 34.61 17.62
CA PRO A 677 19.73 35.74 16.91
C PRO A 677 19.15 35.88 15.50
N SER A 678 18.79 37.10 15.10
CA SER A 678 18.34 37.36 13.71
C SER A 678 19.40 37.03 12.66
N SER A 679 20.69 37.01 13.04
CA SER A 679 21.80 36.55 12.21
C SER A 679 21.80 35.04 11.91
N MET A 680 21.00 34.24 12.61
CA MET A 680 20.79 32.81 12.32
C MET A 680 19.53 32.56 11.44
N VAL A 681 18.67 33.56 11.25
CA VAL A 681 17.33 33.39 10.68
C VAL A 681 17.21 34.12 9.33
N MET A 682 17.27 33.37 8.24
CA MET A 682 16.95 33.87 6.90
C MET A 682 15.45 34.18 6.78
N ILE A 683 15.06 35.03 5.82
CA ILE A 683 13.67 35.51 5.70
C ILE A 683 12.64 34.41 5.37
N ASN A 684 13.10 33.24 4.93
CA ASN A 684 12.31 32.03 4.71
C ASN A 684 12.36 31.02 5.88
N GLN A 685 12.95 31.39 7.02
CA GLN A 685 13.09 30.58 8.25
C GLN A 685 12.30 31.20 9.43
N TYR A 686 11.24 31.93 9.11
CA TYR A 686 10.18 32.29 10.06
C TYR A 686 9.01 31.32 9.90
N GLY A 687 8.25 31.10 10.97
CA GLY A 687 7.17 30.10 11.00
C GLY A 687 7.49 28.96 11.96
N ARG A 688 7.02 27.74 11.66
CA ARG A 688 7.13 26.59 12.58
C ARG A 688 8.44 25.83 12.42
N HIS A 689 9.03 25.48 13.56
CA HIS A 689 10.29 24.73 13.66
C HIS A 689 10.24 23.69 14.77
N ARG A 690 11.19 22.74 14.73
CA ARG A 690 11.48 21.80 15.81
C ARG A 690 12.53 22.41 16.73
N MET A 691 12.25 22.47 18.02
CA MET A 691 13.27 22.71 19.05
C MET A 691 13.65 21.39 19.71
N ARG A 692 14.95 21.21 20.01
CA ARG A 692 15.47 20.07 20.78
C ARG A 692 16.20 20.58 22.01
N VAL A 693 15.92 19.97 23.15
CA VAL A 693 16.56 20.24 24.45
C VAL A 693 17.21 18.94 24.91
N MET A 694 18.52 18.95 25.18
CA MET A 694 19.27 17.75 25.57
C MET A 694 20.11 18.00 26.81
N LEU A 695 20.00 17.13 27.79
CA LEU A 695 20.86 17.07 28.98
C LEU A 695 21.83 15.88 28.84
N THR A 696 23.13 16.11 28.99
CA THR A 696 24.18 15.07 28.84
C THR A 696 25.38 15.31 29.76
N THR A 697 26.17 14.26 30.05
CA THR A 697 27.43 14.35 30.82
C THR A 697 28.61 14.98 30.08
N SER A 698 28.42 15.49 28.85
CA SER A 698 29.48 16.09 28.01
C SER A 698 28.86 16.90 26.89
N ASN A 699 29.39 18.09 26.59
CA ASN A 699 28.88 18.97 25.52
C ASN A 699 28.67 18.21 24.19
N PRO A 700 27.42 18.03 23.71
CA PRO A 700 27.10 17.13 22.61
C PRO A 700 27.40 17.76 21.24
N ALA A 701 28.44 17.26 20.56
CA ALA A 701 28.85 17.74 19.23
C ALA A 701 27.94 17.27 18.06
N ILE A 702 26.95 16.42 18.37
CA ILE A 702 25.90 15.93 17.48
C ILE A 702 24.58 15.84 18.26
N SER A 703 23.47 16.22 17.64
CA SER A 703 22.14 16.34 18.25
C SER A 703 21.34 15.03 18.32
N CYS A 704 21.93 13.91 17.92
CA CYS A 704 21.21 12.66 17.68
C CYS A 704 22.14 11.43 17.70
N GLY A 705 21.58 10.25 17.42
CA GLY A 705 22.33 9.01 17.24
C GLY A 705 22.49 8.24 18.55
N GLN A 706 23.52 7.40 18.62
CA GLN A 706 23.90 6.70 19.85
C GLN A 706 24.93 7.55 20.59
N LEU A 707 24.47 8.36 21.53
CA LEU A 707 25.32 9.19 22.37
C LEU A 707 25.93 8.31 23.47
N ASN A 708 27.26 8.28 23.54
CA ASN A 708 28.00 7.59 24.61
C ASN A 708 27.99 8.44 25.90
N GLY A 709 26.82 8.60 26.52
CA GLY A 709 26.64 9.47 27.68
C GLY A 709 25.36 9.20 28.46
N ILE A 710 25.31 9.75 29.67
CA ILE A 710 24.17 9.65 30.58
C ILE A 710 23.34 10.93 30.44
N GLY A 711 22.02 10.83 30.27
CA GLY A 711 21.21 12.00 29.92
C GLY A 711 19.80 11.72 29.39
N GLU A 712 19.18 12.77 28.84
CA GLU A 712 17.82 12.77 28.28
C GLU A 712 17.66 13.84 27.17
N THR A 713 16.72 13.64 26.23
CA THR A 713 16.36 14.60 25.19
C THR A 713 14.85 14.80 25.13
N HIS A 714 14.41 16.05 25.15
CA HIS A 714 13.03 16.45 24.86
C HIS A 714 12.97 17.26 23.57
N ASP A 715 12.07 16.89 22.66
CA ASP A 715 11.72 17.70 21.51
C ASP A 715 10.47 18.55 21.80
N TYR A 716 10.32 19.68 21.10
CA TYR A 716 9.15 20.56 21.20
C TYR A 716 8.77 21.13 19.82
N ASN A 717 7.50 21.51 19.64
CA ASN A 717 7.06 22.33 18.51
C ASN A 717 7.20 23.82 18.90
N ILE A 718 7.81 24.62 18.04
CA ILE A 718 7.95 26.07 18.27
C ILE A 718 7.59 26.85 17.00
N GLN A 719 7.46 28.17 17.15
CA GLN A 719 7.27 29.12 16.07
C GLN A 719 8.19 30.32 16.26
N ILE A 720 9.00 30.63 15.24
CA ILE A 720 9.89 31.79 15.20
C ILE A 720 9.17 32.95 14.49
N VAL A 721 9.18 34.12 15.13
CA VAL A 721 8.56 35.34 14.60
C VAL A 721 9.57 36.49 14.53
N MET A 722 9.36 37.40 13.59
CA MET A 722 10.23 38.56 13.39
C MET A 722 10.10 39.58 14.53
N ALA A 723 11.19 40.29 14.84
CA ALA A 723 11.16 41.40 15.78
C ALA A 723 10.33 42.56 15.21
N TRP A 724 9.15 42.79 15.81
CA TRP A 724 8.24 43.86 15.39
C TRP A 724 8.69 45.22 15.91
N THR A 725 8.82 46.20 15.00
CA THR A 725 9.40 47.52 15.30
C THR A 725 8.58 48.72 14.77
N GLY A 726 7.42 48.49 14.15
CA GLY A 726 6.66 49.54 13.45
C GLY A 726 5.16 49.55 13.78
N THR A 727 4.67 50.68 14.30
CA THR A 727 3.24 50.92 14.64
C THR A 727 2.30 50.60 13.48
N PRO A 728 1.10 50.02 13.71
CA PRO A 728 0.26 49.55 12.61
C PRO A 728 -0.28 50.67 11.72
N THR A 729 0.14 50.70 10.45
CA THR A 729 -0.53 51.47 9.40
C THR A 729 -1.88 50.86 9.06
N GLN A 730 -2.94 51.67 9.01
CA GLN A 730 -4.29 51.20 8.68
C GLN A 730 -4.32 50.61 7.24
N PRO A 731 -4.71 49.34 7.06
CA PRO A 731 -4.86 48.74 5.73
C PRO A 731 -5.94 49.45 4.92
N THR A 732 -5.78 49.49 3.60
CA THR A 732 -6.70 50.18 2.70
C THR A 732 -7.57 49.15 2.00
N ALA A 733 -8.88 49.18 2.19
CA ALA A 733 -9.78 48.44 1.31
C ALA A 733 -9.71 49.04 -0.09
N ILE A 734 -9.67 48.18 -1.09
CA ILE A 734 -9.72 48.57 -2.50
C ILE A 734 -10.72 47.69 -3.24
N THR A 735 -11.14 48.19 -4.40
CA THR A 735 -12.00 47.51 -5.36
C THR A 735 -11.31 47.53 -6.72
N GLN A 736 -11.51 46.50 -7.54
CA GLN A 736 -11.10 46.57 -8.97
C GLN A 736 -12.02 47.47 -9.81
N GLN A 737 -13.17 47.89 -9.28
CA GLN A 737 -14.19 48.71 -9.94
C GLN A 737 -14.61 49.86 -9.03
N SER A 738 -14.28 51.10 -9.39
CA SER A 738 -14.71 52.32 -8.66
C SER A 738 -16.22 52.56 -8.75
N SER A 739 -16.90 51.97 -9.73
CA SER A 739 -18.35 51.91 -9.78
C SER A 739 -18.82 50.59 -10.41
N THR A 740 -19.83 49.98 -9.79
CA THR A 740 -20.64 48.92 -10.40
C THR A 740 -21.75 49.52 -11.26
N CYS A 741 -22.30 48.73 -12.17
CA CYS A 741 -23.53 49.11 -12.88
C CYS A 741 -24.75 48.49 -12.17
N SER A 742 -25.84 49.26 -12.05
CA SER A 742 -27.06 48.87 -11.30
C SER A 742 -27.92 47.76 -11.94
N CYS A 743 -27.35 46.87 -12.76
CA CYS A 743 -28.06 45.69 -13.27
C CYS A 743 -28.28 44.74 -12.10
N ARG A 744 -29.49 44.72 -11.53
CA ARG A 744 -30.00 43.79 -10.50
C ARG A 744 -29.17 42.49 -10.37
N ASN A 745 -28.16 42.52 -9.51
CA ASN A 745 -27.22 41.43 -9.21
C ASN A 745 -26.53 40.74 -10.43
N GLN A 746 -26.06 41.48 -11.45
CA GLN A 746 -25.44 40.89 -12.65
C GLN A 746 -23.94 41.15 -12.87
N ILE A 747 -23.34 42.20 -12.29
CA ILE A 747 -21.91 42.48 -12.45
C ILE A 747 -21.20 42.32 -11.10
N PRO A 748 -20.39 41.27 -10.91
CA PRO A 748 -19.66 41.08 -9.67
C PRO A 748 -18.50 42.06 -9.55
N PHE A 749 -18.17 42.42 -8.31
CA PHE A 749 -17.01 43.23 -7.93
C PHE A 749 -16.16 42.48 -6.90
N ILE A 750 -14.84 42.68 -6.96
CA ILE A 750 -13.90 42.08 -6.02
C ILE A 750 -13.33 43.16 -5.12
N LEU A 751 -13.62 43.05 -3.82
CA LEU A 751 -12.94 43.76 -2.75
C LEU A 751 -11.64 43.04 -2.37
N SER A 752 -10.60 43.79 -2.04
CA SER A 752 -9.36 43.28 -1.49
C SER A 752 -8.67 44.32 -0.60
N LEU A 753 -7.60 43.92 0.10
CA LEU A 753 -6.82 44.79 0.98
C LEU A 753 -5.45 45.12 0.38
N THR A 754 -4.99 46.35 0.61
CA THR A 754 -3.61 46.80 0.36
C THR A 754 -3.00 47.43 1.61
N ASN A 755 -1.70 47.69 1.60
CA ASN A 755 -0.91 48.20 2.74
C ASN A 755 -0.94 47.29 3.99
N THR A 756 -1.10 45.98 3.78
CA THR A 756 -1.15 44.94 4.82
C THR A 756 0.25 44.54 5.30
N ASN A 757 0.92 45.45 6.02
CA ASN A 757 2.30 45.28 6.49
C ASN A 757 2.43 44.41 7.77
N PHE A 758 1.68 43.30 7.85
CA PHE A 758 1.57 42.44 9.03
C PHE A 758 1.62 40.96 8.66
N ASP A 759 2.01 40.10 9.61
CA ASP A 759 1.80 38.66 9.48
C ASP A 759 0.28 38.36 9.56
N LEU A 760 -0.26 37.86 8.44
CA LEU A 760 -1.67 37.54 8.27
C LEU A 760 -1.96 36.03 8.34
N THR A 761 -0.96 35.20 8.68
CA THR A 761 -1.04 33.72 8.64
C THR A 761 -2.14 33.13 9.55
N ASN A 762 -2.64 33.89 10.53
CA ASN A 762 -3.78 33.52 11.38
C ASN A 762 -4.86 34.64 11.48
N ALA A 763 -4.99 35.49 10.47
CA ALA A 763 -6.02 36.52 10.43
C ALA A 763 -7.34 35.98 9.85
N MET A 764 -8.47 36.39 10.44
CA MET A 764 -9.80 36.22 9.82
C MET A 764 -10.32 37.58 9.34
N TYR A 765 -11.01 37.58 8.21
CA TYR A 765 -11.53 38.77 7.55
C TYR A 765 -13.06 38.74 7.54
N LEU A 766 -13.66 39.82 8.02
CA LEU A 766 -15.10 40.04 7.98
C LEU A 766 -15.37 41.34 7.21
N TRP A 767 -15.82 41.19 5.97
CA TRP A 767 -16.24 42.33 5.15
C TRP A 767 -17.60 42.85 5.60
N GLN A 768 -17.78 44.16 5.48
CA GLN A 768 -19.02 44.86 5.81
C GLN A 768 -19.37 45.89 4.73
N SER A 769 -20.66 46.17 4.57
CA SER A 769 -21.18 47.27 3.76
C SER A 769 -22.01 48.25 4.59
N SER A 770 -22.09 49.49 4.13
CA SER A 770 -22.95 50.57 4.63
C SER A 770 -23.50 51.34 3.42
N PRO A 771 -24.76 51.80 3.40
CA PRO A 771 -25.19 52.82 2.44
C PRO A 771 -24.25 54.04 2.53
N THR A 772 -23.83 54.59 1.39
CA THR A 772 -22.74 55.57 1.36
C THR A 772 -22.96 56.79 2.26
N GLY A 773 -21.93 57.13 3.05
CA GLY A 773 -21.93 58.23 4.01
C GLY A 773 -22.67 57.97 5.33
N THR A 774 -23.52 56.93 5.42
CA THR A 774 -24.36 56.69 6.61
C THR A 774 -23.62 56.05 7.78
N ASN A 775 -22.49 55.36 7.53
CA ASN A 775 -21.72 54.58 8.51
C ASN A 775 -22.55 53.50 9.26
N THR A 776 -23.57 52.94 8.61
CA THR A 776 -24.46 51.92 9.17
C THR A 776 -24.10 50.51 8.69
N TRP A 777 -23.12 49.91 9.36
CA TRP A 777 -22.44 48.70 8.90
C TRP A 777 -23.22 47.39 9.09
N SER A 778 -23.31 46.61 8.02
CA SER A 778 -23.89 45.25 7.97
C SER A 778 -22.85 44.22 7.51
N ASN A 779 -22.87 43.03 8.09
CA ASN A 779 -21.90 41.96 7.81
C ASN A 779 -22.16 41.25 6.48
N LEU A 780 -21.15 41.15 5.62
CA LEU A 780 -21.19 40.43 4.34
C LEU A 780 -20.82 38.95 4.54
N GLY A 781 -21.58 38.26 5.39
CA GLY A 781 -21.37 36.87 5.77
C GLY A 781 -20.66 36.67 7.11
N ALA A 782 -19.99 35.54 7.26
CA ALA A 782 -19.19 35.19 8.44
C ALA A 782 -17.69 35.48 8.22
N PRO A 783 -16.86 35.63 9.27
CA PRO A 783 -15.41 35.78 9.10
C PRO A 783 -14.80 34.59 8.36
N THR A 784 -13.91 34.85 7.40
CA THR A 784 -13.21 33.81 6.62
C THR A 784 -11.69 33.99 6.65
N GLY A 785 -10.93 33.01 6.15
CA GLY A 785 -9.48 33.14 5.94
C GLY A 785 -9.07 33.90 4.67
N LEU A 786 -10.02 34.47 3.91
CA LEU A 786 -9.76 35.15 2.63
C LEU A 786 -9.75 36.67 2.80
N SER A 787 -8.67 37.32 2.39
CA SER A 787 -8.53 38.79 2.38
C SER A 787 -9.30 39.48 1.25
N THR A 788 -10.14 38.74 0.53
CA THR A 788 -10.93 39.18 -0.62
C THR A 788 -12.42 38.84 -0.42
N TYR A 789 -13.29 39.59 -1.08
CA TYR A 789 -14.74 39.31 -1.13
C TYR A 789 -15.27 39.60 -2.53
N GLU A 790 -16.05 38.68 -3.07
CA GLU A 790 -16.75 38.83 -4.35
C GLU A 790 -18.23 39.12 -4.07
N GLY A 791 -18.65 40.35 -4.36
CA GLY A 791 -20.05 40.79 -4.23
C GLY A 791 -20.75 40.73 -5.58
N ALA A 792 -22.02 40.32 -5.62
CA ALA A 792 -22.78 40.08 -6.86
C ALA A 792 -23.25 41.35 -7.60
N GLY A 793 -22.68 42.51 -7.29
CA GLY A 793 -23.21 43.84 -7.65
C GLY A 793 -23.96 44.49 -6.49
N GLN A 794 -24.47 45.71 -6.70
CA GLN A 794 -25.25 46.47 -5.72
C GLN A 794 -26.29 47.35 -6.42
N ASP A 795 -27.46 47.54 -5.80
CA ASP A 795 -28.54 48.37 -6.36
C ASP A 795 -28.49 49.84 -5.88
N SER A 796 -27.58 50.19 -4.96
CA SER A 796 -27.32 51.60 -4.56
C SER A 796 -25.85 51.82 -4.12
N PRO A 797 -25.31 53.06 -4.22
CA PRO A 797 -23.94 53.37 -3.78
C PRO A 797 -23.69 52.95 -2.32
N SER A 798 -22.64 52.15 -2.13
CA SER A 798 -22.30 51.58 -0.83
C SER A 798 -20.82 51.77 -0.49
N ASP A 799 -20.58 52.03 0.78
CA ASP A 799 -19.28 52.05 1.42
C ASP A 799 -18.95 50.66 1.94
N TYR A 800 -17.70 50.23 1.79
CA TYR A 800 -17.20 48.93 2.20
C TYR A 800 -15.98 49.05 3.09
N GLN A 801 -15.89 48.18 4.10
CA GLN A 801 -14.71 48.03 4.96
C GLN A 801 -14.47 46.56 5.31
N CYS A 802 -13.23 46.23 5.69
CA CYS A 802 -12.89 44.92 6.25
C CYS A 802 -12.51 45.07 7.72
N LEU A 803 -13.13 44.26 8.57
CA LEU A 803 -12.66 43.99 9.92
C LEU A 803 -11.67 42.83 9.86
N ILE A 804 -10.40 43.09 10.19
CA ILE A 804 -9.34 42.09 10.24
C ILE A 804 -9.19 41.66 11.70
N LEU A 805 -9.66 40.44 12.01
CA LEU A 805 -9.58 39.83 13.34
C LEU A 805 -8.28 39.04 13.45
N ILE A 806 -7.29 39.64 14.11
CA ILE A 806 -6.01 39.00 14.43
C ILE A 806 -6.15 38.39 15.83
N GLN A 807 -6.15 37.06 15.92
CA GLN A 807 -6.44 36.35 17.19
C GLN A 807 -5.24 36.24 18.14
N ASN A 808 -4.01 36.32 17.62
CA ASN A 808 -2.76 36.36 18.36
C ASN A 808 -1.91 37.51 17.78
N PRO A 809 -1.26 38.37 18.57
CA PRO A 809 -0.83 38.17 19.97
C PRO A 809 -1.84 38.59 21.04
N THR A 810 -2.71 39.52 20.71
CA THR A 810 -3.89 39.92 21.47
C THR A 810 -5.05 39.99 20.48
N PRO A 811 -6.28 39.63 20.87
CA PRO A 811 -7.44 39.77 19.99
C PRO A 811 -7.64 41.24 19.58
N MET A 812 -7.14 41.59 18.40
CA MET A 812 -7.17 42.95 17.86
C MET A 812 -7.95 42.97 16.56
N ILE A 813 -8.84 43.95 16.45
CA ILE A 813 -9.67 44.20 15.27
C ILE A 813 -9.09 45.43 14.58
N ILE A 814 -8.50 45.23 13.41
CA ILE A 814 -8.06 46.34 12.55
C ILE A 814 -9.15 46.57 11.51
N THR A 815 -9.83 47.71 11.58
CA THR A 815 -10.75 48.16 10.52
C THR A 815 -9.96 48.80 9.39
N SER A 816 -10.14 48.36 8.16
CA SER A 816 -9.57 49.03 7.00
C SER A 816 -10.06 50.48 6.85
N ALA A 817 -9.36 51.29 6.06
CA ALA A 817 -9.97 52.47 5.48
C ALA A 817 -11.18 52.06 4.60
N ILE A 818 -12.17 52.93 4.50
CA ILE A 818 -13.40 52.72 3.72
C ILE A 818 -13.09 52.82 2.22
N VAL A 819 -13.71 51.96 1.41
CA VAL A 819 -13.80 52.12 -0.05
C VAL A 819 -15.26 52.26 -0.46
N THR A 820 -15.61 53.37 -1.10
CA THR A 820 -16.93 53.57 -1.72
C THR A 820 -16.95 52.95 -3.11
N ILE A 821 -17.96 52.14 -3.40
CA ILE A 821 -18.31 51.75 -4.77
C ILE A 821 -19.53 52.56 -5.15
N SER A 822 -19.41 53.38 -6.19
CA SER A 822 -20.54 54.15 -6.73
C SER A 822 -21.41 53.28 -7.63
N ASN A 823 -22.66 53.68 -7.85
CA ASN A 823 -23.47 53.12 -8.93
C ASN A 823 -23.40 53.96 -10.21
N SER A 824 -23.67 53.29 -11.33
CA SER A 824 -23.54 53.84 -12.67
C SER A 824 -24.57 53.23 -13.61
N TYR A 825 -24.99 54.01 -14.62
CA TYR A 825 -25.91 53.54 -15.65
C TYR A 825 -25.28 52.40 -16.46
N CYS A 826 -25.98 51.29 -16.55
CA CYS A 826 -25.49 50.11 -17.26
C CYS A 826 -25.45 50.32 -18.78
N PRO A 827 -24.30 50.10 -19.45
CA PRO A 827 -24.28 49.96 -20.90
C PRO A 827 -25.03 48.67 -21.30
N THR A 828 -25.94 48.80 -22.27
CA THR A 828 -26.68 47.66 -22.84
C THR A 828 -25.96 47.13 -24.06
N PHE A 829 -25.38 45.94 -23.94
CA PHE A 829 -24.67 45.31 -25.04
C PHE A 829 -25.67 44.57 -25.94
N ALA A 830 -25.99 45.17 -27.08
CA ALA A 830 -26.66 44.49 -28.18
C ALA A 830 -25.62 43.69 -28.97
N MET A 831 -25.93 42.43 -29.32
CA MET A 831 -24.93 41.52 -29.88
C MET A 831 -24.27 42.05 -31.17
N THR A 832 -25.04 42.76 -32.01
CA THR A 832 -24.53 43.70 -33.03
C THR A 832 -25.61 44.75 -33.36
N CYS A 833 -25.22 45.89 -33.96
CA CYS A 833 -26.09 46.76 -34.76
C CYS A 833 -25.80 46.63 -36.28
N ASN A 834 -25.37 45.43 -36.70
CA ASN A 834 -25.03 45.14 -38.10
C ASN A 834 -26.28 45.08 -38.99
N GLN A 835 -26.07 45.20 -40.31
CA GLN A 835 -27.14 45.20 -41.33
C GLN A 835 -28.26 46.20 -41.01
N ASN A 836 -27.88 47.46 -40.77
CA ASN A 836 -28.77 48.62 -40.66
C ASN A 836 -29.68 48.71 -39.42
N ASN A 837 -29.58 47.77 -38.48
CA ASN A 837 -30.31 47.74 -37.20
C ASN A 837 -29.72 48.74 -36.17
N LYS A 838 -29.77 50.03 -36.49
CA LYS A 838 -29.20 51.15 -35.72
C LYS A 838 -30.12 52.38 -35.67
N ILE A 839 -29.97 53.23 -34.67
CA ILE A 839 -30.65 54.54 -34.54
C ILE A 839 -29.79 55.56 -35.28
N ASP A 840 -30.04 55.70 -36.59
CA ASP A 840 -29.17 56.45 -37.51
C ASP A 840 -29.33 57.97 -37.36
N ASN A 841 -30.53 58.44 -37.05
CA ASN A 841 -30.78 59.82 -36.60
C ASN A 841 -31.81 59.81 -35.46
N PHE A 842 -31.57 60.59 -34.41
CA PHE A 842 -32.51 60.91 -33.34
C PHE A 842 -32.52 62.42 -33.10
N ILE A 843 -33.66 63.05 -33.41
CA ILE A 843 -33.84 64.50 -33.31
C ILE A 843 -35.05 64.78 -32.42
N LEU A 844 -34.82 65.31 -31.22
CA LEU A 844 -35.87 65.67 -30.27
C LEU A 844 -35.72 67.16 -29.89
N PRO A 845 -36.57 68.06 -30.44
CA PRO A 845 -36.63 69.45 -30.00
C PRO A 845 -37.29 69.53 -28.62
N GLY A 846 -36.72 70.35 -27.74
CA GLY A 846 -37.23 70.64 -26.40
C GLY A 846 -37.64 72.11 -26.25
N ASP A 847 -37.78 72.56 -25.01
CA ASP A 847 -38.09 73.95 -24.70
C ASP A 847 -36.85 74.86 -24.70
N PHE A 848 -37.10 76.18 -24.76
CA PHE A 848 -36.09 77.25 -24.74
C PHE A 848 -35.01 77.14 -25.84
N GLY A 849 -35.30 76.45 -26.94
CA GLY A 849 -34.35 76.21 -28.04
C GLY A 849 -33.36 75.06 -27.78
N SER A 850 -33.51 74.32 -26.68
CA SER A 850 -32.78 73.08 -26.47
C SER A 850 -33.22 72.00 -27.47
N ILE A 851 -32.28 71.15 -27.90
CA ILE A 851 -32.53 70.11 -28.90
C ILE A 851 -31.49 69.01 -28.75
N ILE A 852 -31.93 67.75 -28.82
CA ILE A 852 -31.05 66.63 -29.20
C ILE A 852 -31.11 66.56 -30.72
N ASN A 853 -29.96 66.65 -31.39
CA ASN A 853 -29.85 66.56 -32.84
C ASN A 853 -28.72 65.60 -33.19
N ASP A 854 -28.92 64.32 -32.89
CA ASP A 854 -27.92 63.29 -33.05
C ASP A 854 -28.10 62.62 -34.42
N GLN A 855 -27.23 62.95 -35.37
CA GLN A 855 -27.39 62.60 -36.79
C GLN A 855 -26.25 61.76 -37.33
N THR A 856 -26.55 60.85 -38.26
CA THR A 856 -25.60 59.94 -38.94
C THR A 856 -24.69 59.17 -37.97
N THR A 857 -25.28 58.71 -36.87
CA THR A 857 -24.62 58.19 -35.66
C THR A 857 -23.63 57.03 -35.90
N GLY A 858 -23.88 56.22 -36.93
CA GLY A 858 -23.18 54.95 -37.16
C GLY A 858 -23.82 53.78 -36.39
N CYS A 859 -23.13 52.65 -36.33
CA CYS A 859 -23.46 51.58 -35.38
C CYS A 859 -22.50 51.76 -34.19
N SER A 860 -23.03 52.16 -33.04
CA SER A 860 -22.23 52.40 -31.85
C SER A 860 -21.51 51.13 -31.37
N THR A 861 -20.30 51.28 -30.81
CA THR A 861 -19.47 50.14 -30.37
C THR A 861 -20.24 49.26 -29.39
N ASN A 862 -20.33 47.96 -29.69
CA ASN A 862 -21.12 46.97 -28.94
C ASN A 862 -22.62 47.34 -28.76
N GLY A 863 -23.16 48.17 -29.65
CA GLY A 863 -24.56 48.59 -29.66
C GLY A 863 -24.95 49.63 -28.61
N TYR A 864 -23.99 50.28 -27.93
CA TYR A 864 -24.28 51.27 -26.89
C TYR A 864 -23.57 52.61 -27.13
N LYS A 865 -24.31 53.72 -26.99
CA LYS A 865 -23.78 55.10 -27.06
C LYS A 865 -23.89 55.80 -25.70
N SER A 866 -22.72 56.15 -25.17
CA SER A 866 -22.56 57.00 -23.98
C SER A 866 -23.18 58.40 -24.20
N PRO A 867 -23.77 59.04 -23.18
CA PRO A 867 -24.60 60.23 -23.37
C PRO A 867 -23.87 61.48 -23.88
N ILE A 868 -24.53 62.19 -24.79
CA ILE A 868 -24.07 63.47 -25.33
C ILE A 868 -24.16 64.58 -24.27
N SER A 869 -23.20 65.50 -24.25
CA SER A 869 -23.06 66.57 -23.26
C SER A 869 -24.11 67.69 -23.33
N THR A 870 -24.96 67.71 -24.36
CA THR A 870 -26.06 68.68 -24.51
C THR A 870 -27.29 68.25 -23.70
N THR A 871 -27.69 69.05 -22.72
CA THR A 871 -28.91 68.80 -21.93
C THR A 871 -30.16 69.33 -22.64
N LEU A 872 -31.13 68.45 -22.87
CA LEU A 872 -32.46 68.79 -23.40
C LEU A 872 -33.40 69.26 -22.28
N MET A 873 -34.17 70.34 -22.47
CA MET A 873 -35.23 70.71 -21.52
C MET A 873 -36.61 70.22 -21.96
N LEU A 874 -37.27 69.48 -21.07
CA LEU A 874 -38.63 68.96 -21.23
C LEU A 874 -39.54 69.49 -20.13
N THR A 875 -40.72 69.95 -20.51
CA THR A 875 -41.79 70.41 -19.61
C THR A 875 -42.78 69.28 -19.40
N VAL A 876 -43.20 69.06 -18.14
CA VAL A 876 -44.22 68.06 -17.78
C VAL A 876 -45.55 68.31 -18.51
N ASP A 877 -46.24 67.22 -18.86
CA ASP A 877 -47.52 67.16 -19.62
C ASP A 877 -47.50 67.80 -21.02
N LYS A 878 -46.33 68.19 -21.54
CA LYS A 878 -46.19 68.72 -22.90
C LYS A 878 -45.76 67.62 -23.89
N ASN A 879 -46.38 67.63 -25.07
CA ASN A 879 -46.02 66.74 -26.17
C ASN A 879 -44.84 67.30 -26.97
N TYR A 880 -43.81 66.48 -27.15
CA TYR A 880 -42.69 66.71 -28.05
C TYR A 880 -42.68 65.65 -29.14
N MET A 881 -42.18 65.99 -30.32
CA MET A 881 -42.21 65.11 -31.48
C MET A 881 -40.77 64.72 -31.86
N ALA A 882 -40.31 63.57 -31.36
CA ALA A 882 -39.00 63.01 -31.70
C ALA A 882 -39.02 62.46 -33.13
N GLN A 883 -38.20 63.01 -34.02
CA GLN A 883 -37.95 62.40 -35.32
C GLN A 883 -36.88 61.32 -35.16
N VAL A 884 -37.18 60.10 -35.61
CA VAL A 884 -36.22 58.99 -35.57
C VAL A 884 -36.13 58.39 -36.97
N SER A 885 -34.91 58.08 -37.41
CA SER A 885 -34.69 57.19 -38.55
C SER A 885 -33.75 56.06 -38.17
N THR A 886 -33.98 54.91 -38.77
CA THR A 886 -33.12 53.74 -38.63
C THR A 886 -32.20 53.63 -39.84
N GLY A 887 -31.18 52.77 -39.78
CA GLY A 887 -30.22 52.64 -40.89
C GLY A 887 -30.79 51.99 -42.16
N GLY A 888 -32.03 51.48 -42.14
CA GLY A 888 -32.63 50.64 -43.18
C GLY A 888 -34.11 50.39 -42.91
N ASP A 889 -34.73 49.39 -43.51
CA ASP A 889 -36.16 49.12 -43.24
C ASP A 889 -36.35 48.54 -41.83
N SER A 890 -37.02 49.27 -40.94
CA SER A 890 -37.27 48.88 -39.55
C SER A 890 -38.53 48.04 -39.34
N THR A 891 -39.16 47.54 -40.41
CA THR A 891 -40.40 46.74 -40.33
C THR A 891 -40.25 45.53 -39.39
N GLY A 892 -40.88 45.63 -38.20
CA GLY A 892 -40.81 44.62 -37.14
C GLY A 892 -39.84 44.94 -35.99
N MET A 893 -39.18 46.10 -36.01
CA MET A 893 -38.42 46.62 -34.86
C MET A 893 -39.33 47.34 -33.87
N PHE A 894 -38.92 47.35 -32.61
CA PHE A 894 -39.49 48.15 -31.53
C PHE A 894 -38.51 49.25 -31.15
N ILE A 895 -39.04 50.41 -30.80
CA ILE A 895 -38.29 51.46 -30.12
C ILE A 895 -38.96 51.80 -28.80
N THR A 896 -38.17 51.97 -27.75
CA THR A 896 -38.65 52.32 -26.42
C THR A 896 -37.77 53.41 -25.82
N ILE A 897 -38.40 54.36 -25.14
CA ILE A 897 -37.77 55.50 -24.49
C ILE A 897 -38.14 55.47 -23.01
N TRP A 898 -37.12 55.52 -22.15
CA TRP A 898 -37.25 55.66 -20.70
C TRP A 898 -36.63 56.98 -20.24
N ILE A 899 -37.07 57.47 -19.09
CA ILE A 899 -36.35 58.46 -18.30
C ILE A 899 -36.19 57.91 -16.89
N ASP A 900 -34.96 57.83 -16.37
CA ASP A 900 -34.75 57.55 -14.94
C ASP A 900 -35.23 58.78 -14.14
N LEU A 901 -36.49 58.72 -13.69
CA LEU A 901 -37.19 59.78 -12.97
C LEU A 901 -36.81 59.79 -11.49
N ASN A 902 -36.44 58.62 -10.97
CA ASN A 902 -36.11 58.43 -9.57
C ASN A 902 -34.59 58.57 -9.26
N ASN A 903 -33.75 58.57 -10.30
CA ASN A 903 -32.29 58.65 -10.30
C ASN A 903 -31.59 57.51 -9.50
N ASN A 904 -32.13 56.28 -9.55
CA ASN A 904 -31.48 55.07 -8.98
C ASN A 904 -30.44 54.41 -9.92
N PHE A 905 -30.21 55.00 -11.12
CA PHE A 905 -29.35 54.47 -12.18
C PHE A 905 -29.91 53.24 -12.91
N VAL A 906 -31.20 52.93 -12.74
CA VAL A 906 -31.95 51.83 -13.36
C VAL A 906 -33.22 52.38 -14.00
N PHE A 907 -33.38 52.20 -15.31
CA PHE A 907 -34.64 52.57 -15.96
C PHE A 907 -35.67 51.46 -15.72
N ASP A 908 -36.64 51.68 -14.83
CA ASP A 908 -37.65 50.70 -14.50
C ASP A 908 -38.77 50.64 -15.56
N ASN A 909 -39.53 49.54 -15.62
CA ASN A 909 -40.63 49.42 -16.60
C ASN A 909 -41.77 50.43 -16.36
N SER A 910 -41.85 51.04 -15.17
CA SER A 910 -42.71 52.18 -14.84
C SER A 910 -42.24 53.51 -15.43
N GLU A 911 -41.02 53.58 -15.97
CA GLU A 911 -40.37 54.80 -16.47
C GLU A 911 -40.34 54.89 -18.00
N ILE A 912 -41.00 53.95 -18.68
CA ILE A 912 -41.24 53.99 -20.12
C ILE A 912 -42.18 55.16 -20.43
N ILE A 913 -41.66 56.20 -21.07
CA ILE A 913 -42.43 57.37 -21.52
C ILE A 913 -42.94 57.24 -22.96
N SER A 914 -42.37 56.34 -23.76
CA SER A 914 -42.84 56.03 -25.11
C SER A 914 -42.35 54.64 -25.53
N SER A 915 -43.21 53.85 -26.18
CA SER A 915 -42.84 52.58 -26.81
C SER A 915 -43.70 52.34 -28.05
N SER A 916 -43.09 51.97 -29.17
CA SER A 916 -43.78 51.75 -30.44
C SER A 916 -43.09 50.74 -31.34
N SER A 917 -43.88 50.05 -32.16
CA SER A 917 -43.38 49.26 -33.30
C SER A 917 -43.18 50.16 -34.52
N LEU A 918 -42.08 49.96 -35.24
CA LEU A 918 -41.69 50.79 -36.38
C LEU A 918 -41.91 50.10 -37.73
N SER A 919 -42.00 50.90 -38.78
CA SER A 919 -42.11 50.45 -40.18
C SER A 919 -41.40 51.43 -41.13
N GLY A 920 -40.59 50.90 -42.05
CA GLY A 920 -39.80 51.71 -42.98
C GLY A 920 -38.57 52.39 -42.34
N VAL A 921 -37.86 53.20 -43.14
CA VAL A 921 -36.56 53.78 -42.74
C VAL A 921 -36.70 55.01 -41.84
N SER A 922 -37.72 55.83 -42.10
CA SER A 922 -38.11 56.98 -41.29
C SER A 922 -39.58 56.81 -40.88
N PRO A 923 -39.87 56.14 -39.76
CA PRO A 923 -41.22 55.76 -39.32
C PRO A 923 -42.11 56.92 -38.86
N GLY A 924 -41.69 58.17 -39.10
CA GLY A 924 -42.41 59.38 -38.67
C GLY A 924 -42.06 59.83 -37.24
N PRO A 925 -42.69 60.90 -36.76
CA PRO A 925 -42.38 61.47 -35.46
C PRO A 925 -43.06 60.70 -34.31
N ILE A 926 -42.27 60.32 -33.31
CA ILE A 926 -42.70 59.64 -32.09
C ILE A 926 -43.06 60.70 -31.04
N THR A 927 -44.24 60.58 -30.42
CA THR A 927 -44.63 61.46 -29.32
C THR A 927 -43.84 61.09 -28.05
N VAL A 928 -43.16 62.07 -27.50
CA VAL A 928 -42.49 62.06 -26.19
C VAL A 928 -43.29 62.97 -25.26
N ILE A 929 -43.66 62.45 -24.08
CA ILE A 929 -44.37 63.18 -23.03
C ILE A 929 -43.71 62.79 -21.70
N VAL A 930 -43.62 63.70 -20.75
CA VAL A 930 -43.33 63.38 -19.34
C VAL A 930 -44.63 63.61 -18.55
N PRO A 931 -45.44 62.57 -18.26
CA PRO A 931 -46.71 62.74 -17.58
C PRO A 931 -46.53 63.18 -16.12
N SER A 932 -47.32 64.15 -15.64
CA SER A 932 -47.31 64.54 -14.23
C SER A 932 -47.69 63.40 -13.28
N SER A 933 -48.44 62.41 -13.76
CA SER A 933 -48.77 61.19 -13.02
C SER A 933 -47.60 60.22 -12.80
N MET A 934 -46.48 60.38 -13.53
CA MET A 934 -45.24 59.61 -13.32
C MET A 934 -44.26 60.35 -12.39
N MET A 935 -44.51 61.63 -12.08
CA MET A 935 -43.62 62.49 -11.31
C MET A 935 -43.96 62.43 -9.82
N MET A 936 -43.04 61.89 -9.01
CA MET A 936 -43.08 62.06 -7.55
C MET A 936 -42.69 63.50 -7.15
N ILE A 937 -43.09 63.90 -5.95
CA ILE A 937 -42.75 65.22 -5.39
C ILE A 937 -41.22 65.43 -5.43
N ASN A 938 -40.80 66.57 -5.98
CA ASN A 938 -39.41 67.00 -6.18
C ASN A 938 -38.59 66.27 -7.27
N GLN A 939 -39.18 65.45 -8.16
CA GLN A 939 -38.48 64.90 -9.34
C GLN A 939 -38.28 65.92 -10.49
N TYR A 940 -38.00 67.19 -10.18
CA TYR A 940 -37.60 68.20 -11.17
C TYR A 940 -36.09 68.41 -11.10
N GLY A 941 -35.41 68.52 -12.23
CA GLY A 941 -33.95 68.61 -12.28
C GLY A 941 -33.36 67.87 -13.46
N GLN A 942 -32.12 67.41 -13.32
CA GLN A 942 -31.44 66.62 -14.34
C GLN A 942 -31.78 65.13 -14.21
N HIS A 943 -32.00 64.48 -15.34
CA HIS A 943 -32.30 63.05 -15.45
C HIS A 943 -31.57 62.43 -16.63
N ARG A 944 -31.44 61.10 -16.61
CA ARG A 944 -30.97 60.32 -17.76
C ARG A 944 -32.17 59.90 -18.60
N MET A 945 -32.12 60.14 -19.91
CA MET A 945 -33.03 59.52 -20.87
C MET A 945 -32.28 58.40 -21.61
N ARG A 946 -32.96 57.29 -21.88
CA ARG A 946 -32.46 56.17 -22.69
C ARG A 946 -33.42 55.89 -23.83
N ILE A 947 -32.91 55.75 -25.04
CA ILE A 947 -33.65 55.24 -26.20
C ILE A 947 -33.02 53.95 -26.68
N MET A 948 -33.84 52.94 -26.94
CA MET A 948 -33.41 51.62 -27.40
C MET A 948 -34.24 51.19 -28.61
N LEU A 949 -33.55 50.83 -29.69
CA LEU A 949 -34.11 50.24 -30.90
C LEU A 949 -33.71 48.76 -30.94
N THR A 950 -34.67 47.85 -31.06
CA THR A 950 -34.43 46.39 -30.99
C THR A 950 -35.39 45.59 -31.87
N THR A 951 -34.99 44.40 -32.31
CA THR A 951 -35.86 43.47 -33.07
C THR A 951 -36.92 42.74 -32.23
N ILE A 952 -37.04 43.04 -30.94
CA ILE A 952 -37.95 42.41 -29.97
C ILE A 952 -38.30 43.47 -28.91
N ASN A 953 -39.54 43.56 -28.44
CA ASN A 953 -39.90 44.49 -27.36
C ASN A 953 -39.04 44.22 -26.10
N PRO A 954 -38.20 45.17 -25.65
CA PRO A 954 -37.19 44.91 -24.63
C PRO A 954 -37.82 44.72 -23.23
N ALA A 955 -37.66 43.51 -22.68
CA ALA A 955 -38.17 43.17 -21.34
C ALA A 955 -37.37 43.80 -20.18
N THR A 956 -36.14 44.25 -20.46
CA THR A 956 -35.27 44.98 -19.53
C THR A 956 -34.59 46.14 -20.25
N SER A 957 -34.36 47.24 -19.53
CA SER A 957 -33.60 48.41 -19.98
C SER A 957 -32.06 48.22 -19.91
N CYS A 958 -31.62 47.06 -19.43
CA CYS A 958 -30.26 46.76 -18.98
C CYS A 958 -29.90 45.28 -19.21
N GLY A 959 -28.60 44.96 -19.24
CA GLY A 959 -28.06 43.62 -19.52
C GLY A 959 -27.70 43.38 -20.99
N GLN A 960 -27.37 42.12 -21.34
CA GLN A 960 -27.18 41.69 -22.73
C GLN A 960 -28.53 41.47 -23.41
N LEU A 961 -28.77 42.15 -24.52
CA LEU A 961 -30.04 42.06 -25.25
C LEU A 961 -30.09 40.80 -26.12
N SER A 962 -31.20 40.07 -26.08
CA SER A 962 -31.44 38.88 -26.92
C SER A 962 -31.77 39.20 -28.38
N GLY A 963 -31.83 40.48 -28.76
CA GLY A 963 -32.13 40.97 -30.11
C GLY A 963 -30.97 41.71 -30.76
N ILE A 964 -31.15 42.06 -32.03
CA ILE A 964 -30.26 42.96 -32.79
C ILE A 964 -30.77 44.39 -32.59
N GLY A 965 -29.87 45.37 -32.44
CA GLY A 965 -30.29 46.74 -32.14
C GLY A 965 -29.20 47.67 -31.61
N GLU A 966 -29.62 48.85 -31.15
CA GLU A 966 -28.75 49.88 -30.56
C GLU A 966 -29.47 50.59 -29.41
N THR A 967 -28.72 50.99 -28.38
CA THR A 967 -29.16 51.87 -27.30
C THR A 967 -28.33 53.15 -27.27
N GLN A 968 -28.98 54.29 -27.05
CA GLN A 968 -28.35 55.59 -26.91
C GLN A 968 -28.90 56.31 -25.68
N ASP A 969 -28.01 56.88 -24.87
CA ASP A 969 -28.39 57.64 -23.67
C ASP A 969 -28.24 59.15 -23.92
N TYR A 970 -28.96 59.98 -23.15
CA TYR A 970 -28.90 61.44 -23.22
C TYR A 970 -29.00 62.08 -21.84
N ASN A 971 -28.47 63.31 -21.71
CA ASN A 971 -28.75 64.18 -20.57
C ASN A 971 -30.04 64.97 -20.85
N ILE A 972 -30.99 64.95 -19.92
CA ILE A 972 -32.18 65.80 -20.00
C ILE A 972 -32.38 66.56 -18.69
N GLN A 973 -33.22 67.59 -18.74
CA GLN A 973 -33.66 68.36 -17.58
C GLN A 973 -35.19 68.52 -17.65
N ILE A 974 -35.88 68.02 -16.63
CA ILE A 974 -37.34 68.14 -16.51
C ILE A 974 -37.67 69.40 -15.71
N VAL A 975 -38.55 70.23 -16.27
CA VAL A 975 -39.04 71.47 -15.67
C VAL A 975 -40.57 71.43 -15.51
N ASN A 976 -41.08 72.17 -14.52
CA ASN A 976 -42.52 72.36 -14.36
C ASN A 976 -43.03 73.38 -15.41
N ALA A 977 -44.29 73.25 -15.81
CA ALA A 977 -44.95 74.25 -16.65
C ALA A 977 -45.10 75.57 -15.89
N TRP A 978 -44.32 76.59 -16.26
CA TRP A 978 -44.33 77.90 -15.59
C TRP A 978 -45.70 78.58 -15.76
N PRO A 979 -46.46 78.84 -14.68
CA PRO A 979 -47.77 79.48 -14.75
C PRO A 979 -47.66 81.01 -14.92
N GLY A 980 -47.36 81.47 -16.14
CA GLY A 980 -47.57 82.86 -16.56
C GLY A 980 -46.36 83.81 -16.47
N THR A 981 -46.51 84.94 -17.16
CA THR A 981 -45.49 86.00 -17.31
C THR A 981 -45.05 86.62 -15.98
N PRO A 982 -43.78 87.06 -15.83
CA PRO A 982 -43.32 87.75 -14.62
C PRO A 982 -44.09 89.05 -14.37
N ALA A 983 -44.77 89.14 -13.23
CA ALA A 983 -45.14 90.43 -12.65
C ALA A 983 -43.87 91.17 -12.23
N GLN A 984 -43.75 92.47 -12.51
CA GLN A 984 -42.59 93.24 -12.07
C GLN A 984 -42.50 93.29 -10.54
N PRO A 985 -41.34 92.98 -9.94
CA PRO A 985 -41.08 93.29 -8.53
C PRO A 985 -41.03 94.81 -8.35
N THR A 986 -41.90 95.34 -7.49
CA THR A 986 -41.83 96.74 -7.06
C THR A 986 -40.64 96.96 -6.12
N THR A 987 -39.93 98.07 -6.29
CA THR A 987 -38.68 98.36 -5.56
C THR A 987 -38.92 99.07 -4.23
N THR A 988 -38.61 98.41 -3.10
CA THR A 988 -38.32 99.09 -1.82
C THR A 988 -37.32 98.32 -0.95
N THR A 989 -36.11 98.87 -0.86
CA THR A 989 -35.26 99.01 0.35
C THR A 989 -35.22 97.90 1.42
N ASP A 990 -34.13 97.13 1.38
CA ASP A 990 -33.03 97.15 2.38
C ASP A 990 -33.15 96.46 3.78
N GLN A 991 -31.99 95.98 4.25
CA GLN A 991 -31.58 95.36 5.53
C GLN A 991 -32.60 94.66 6.47
N SER A 992 -32.51 93.33 6.56
CA SER A 992 -32.16 92.54 7.78
C SER A 992 -32.25 91.03 7.45
N ALA A 993 -31.24 90.17 7.63
CA ALA A 993 -30.41 89.80 8.79
C ALA A 993 -30.94 88.56 9.56
N THR A 994 -30.01 87.81 10.15
CA THR A 994 -30.18 86.59 10.98
C THR A 994 -30.54 85.28 10.28
N CYS A 995 -30.02 84.18 10.86
CA CYS A 995 -30.15 82.81 10.39
C CYS A 995 -31.02 82.01 11.35
N SER A 996 -31.58 80.88 10.90
CA SER A 996 -31.60 79.63 11.69
C SER A 996 -32.11 78.44 10.88
N CYS A 997 -31.29 77.40 10.77
CA CYS A 997 -31.74 76.02 10.67
C CYS A 997 -30.95 75.20 11.70
N ASN A 998 -31.65 74.32 12.41
CA ASN A 998 -31.06 73.13 13.01
C ASN A 998 -31.00 72.01 11.95
#